data_AF-A0A0H2SN41-F1
#
_entry.id   AF-A0A0H2SN41-F1
#
_cell.length_a   1.000
_cell.length_b   1.000
_cell.length_c   1.000
_cell.angle_alpha   90.00
_cell.angle_beta   90.00
_cell.angle_gamma   90.00
#
_symmetry.space_group_name_H-M   'P 1'
#
loop_
_entity.id
_entity.type
_entity.pdbx_description
1 polymer ?
#
loop_
_entity_poly.entity_id
_entity_poly.type
_entity_poly.pdbx_seq_one_letter_code
_entity_poly.pdbx_strand_id
1 'polypeptide(L)'
;MSPNATFELIRTDSIDSNATAPNLPGPGRIVGLLFDWLGERLEREIRNRVRNIGYDPFKVAQDVRRLCRHDERGIIERHKHSNFELSDIDRRKLVKSCKKLLACMRSKVSSTQLAALDEMIDLTIEDPLIRTTLAECDLSGLLPKYKEPDLIISTIKALGSIQYARIHGIWSDVIQVSCNKTDEELYPTLKSIRESLFTSLRHPEVSFLAARYLAHVLRLALPPGERFWVANALQHLCSELWQFYMDIAGETSKGIEWPTFDSCICGFDQLIFYDPEGHVDQTGRRRLPSLARIFIRNLQDTQIFENLLRAPSIEYVVEDETIAITEVSNWNLDARWCRSLCAAFLQELSGTEDAQVQLAFVRGGMDAGTRRRLKLTVLISEACIIYCQLTHIYRSLNAIELEELHTALLDDDSPTSRSQYSTSSKLTFWTDKLMSTFADAKTVDAKALAKCLIARFMSIDRYCKYAIQKTTKYSSDWTRFYFPPRVLKYLNDVEGGYFRHCRGRCLVRLKTNNKIHIVDAEWDMDLAKLLRRYGSEHLTIDVMFIGENMAMYHHLTGDQPFDPNGHYPLLAGKDASSGEPLFVADYHRNPHYFFAAVAAGQTLVENEEPDGNIYTTTHICVLCLRHDPSDVRAPFPSIPKDAMDATGPLHWLAFWPEKDPEISRDLSIQHKFDRLDAVLATLLKTSNSCDTERVRSDMLHRATRRVNLEGSPFHESQREEFVSKRCCGETDGIAEEPVEFSLSADSNSDFESGCYTDWDDSTLNSENSGQESPLLSLANEFPEETMFMKKDASDASDICGNFTEDDAHAWGTCNEIRIQVLEEELRSTQILVAKQQSELHRMRALITTSQQGHSTTGGRSSSE
;
A
#
# COMPACT_ATOMS: atom_id res chain seq x y z
N MET A 1 55.28 -31.22 6.51
CA MET A 1 54.19 -31.22 7.51
C MET A 1 52.91 -30.93 6.75
N SER A 2 51.97 -31.88 6.75
CA SER A 2 50.81 -31.91 5.84
C SER A 2 49.61 -31.14 6.40
N PRO A 3 48.85 -30.42 5.56
CA PRO A 3 47.45 -30.14 5.85
C PRO A 3 46.57 -30.41 4.61
N ASN A 4 45.91 -31.57 4.59
CA ASN A 4 44.72 -31.81 3.78
C ASN A 4 43.73 -32.55 4.68
N ALA A 5 42.82 -31.81 5.30
CA ALA A 5 41.65 -32.33 5.99
C ALA A 5 40.42 -31.92 5.17
N THR A 6 40.10 -32.76 4.19
CA THR A 6 38.82 -32.78 3.49
C THR A 6 37.71 -33.03 4.51
N PHE A 7 36.73 -32.13 4.58
CA PHE A 7 35.49 -32.36 5.31
C PHE A 7 34.72 -33.47 4.61
N GLU A 8 34.78 -34.67 5.17
CA GLU A 8 33.93 -35.80 4.80
C GLU A 8 32.49 -35.43 5.15
N LEU A 9 31.67 -35.25 4.11
CA LEU A 9 30.22 -35.10 4.23
C LEU A 9 29.71 -36.36 4.94
N ILE A 10 29.22 -36.23 6.17
CA ILE A 10 28.59 -37.33 6.90
C ILE A 10 27.34 -37.73 6.11
N ARG A 11 27.49 -38.82 5.35
CA ARG A 11 26.42 -39.48 4.63
C ARG A 11 25.52 -40.14 5.67
N THR A 12 24.33 -39.60 5.88
CA THR A 12 23.25 -40.23 6.65
C THR A 12 22.67 -41.43 5.89
N ASP A 13 23.49 -42.46 5.64
CA ASP A 13 23.07 -43.70 5.02
C ASP A 13 23.13 -44.83 6.04
N SER A 14 22.10 -44.92 6.88
CA SER A 14 21.63 -46.16 7.50
C SER A 14 20.27 -45.88 8.15
N ILE A 15 19.24 -45.72 7.32
CA ILE A 15 17.87 -45.92 7.79
C ILE A 15 17.67 -47.43 7.83
N ASP A 16 17.64 -47.96 9.05
CA ASP A 16 17.38 -49.37 9.35
C ASP A 16 16.04 -49.80 8.70
N SER A 17 16.06 -50.87 7.90
CA SER A 17 14.95 -51.37 7.07
C SER A 17 13.73 -51.87 7.87
N ASN A 18 13.67 -51.60 9.18
CA ASN A 18 12.57 -51.91 10.08
C ASN A 18 11.83 -50.66 10.60
N ALA A 19 12.12 -49.46 10.08
CA ALA A 19 11.34 -48.26 10.40
C ALA A 19 9.89 -48.41 9.89
N THR A 20 8.98 -48.74 10.80
CA THR A 20 7.54 -48.81 10.51
C THR A 20 7.05 -47.45 10.01
N ALA A 21 6.47 -47.43 8.80
CA ALA A 21 5.95 -46.19 8.23
C ALA A 21 4.94 -45.53 9.20
N PRO A 22 5.04 -44.21 9.44
CA PRO A 22 4.10 -43.51 10.29
C PRO A 22 2.67 -43.71 9.77
N ASN A 23 1.70 -43.86 10.67
CA ASN A 23 0.27 -44.02 10.41
C ASN A 23 -0.27 -45.39 9.97
N LEU A 24 0.54 -46.47 9.96
CA LEU A 24 -0.01 -47.82 9.76
C LEU A 24 -0.86 -48.27 10.98
N PRO A 25 -2.02 -48.92 10.77
CA PRO A 25 -2.87 -49.40 11.86
C PRO A 25 -2.15 -50.52 12.62
N GLY A 26 -1.82 -50.25 13.89
CA GLY A 26 -1.17 -51.20 14.78
C GLY A 26 -1.01 -50.65 16.20
N PRO A 27 -0.72 -51.51 17.20
CA PRO A 27 -0.60 -51.12 18.60
C PRO A 27 0.48 -50.04 18.84
N GLY A 28 1.53 -49.99 18.03
CA GLY A 28 2.54 -48.93 18.06
C GLY A 28 1.98 -47.53 17.79
N ARG A 29 0.91 -47.39 16.98
CA ARG A 29 0.27 -46.10 16.69
C ARG A 29 -0.47 -45.53 17.90
N ILE A 30 -1.17 -46.38 18.66
CA ILE A 30 -1.89 -45.96 19.87
C ILE A 30 -0.88 -45.46 20.90
N VAL A 31 0.25 -46.15 21.04
CA VAL A 31 1.34 -45.75 21.93
C VAL A 31 2.00 -44.44 21.46
N GLY A 32 2.25 -44.28 20.15
CA GLY A 32 2.76 -43.04 19.58
C GLY A 32 1.84 -41.84 19.85
N LEU A 33 0.54 -41.96 19.53
CA LEU A 33 -0.45 -40.91 19.79
C LEU A 33 -0.57 -40.56 21.28
N LEU A 34 -0.43 -41.54 22.18
CA LEU A 34 -0.41 -41.30 23.61
C LEU A 34 0.83 -40.50 24.04
N PHE A 35 2.01 -40.83 23.51
CA PHE A 35 3.24 -40.09 23.80
C PHE A 35 3.23 -38.68 23.20
N ASP A 36 2.70 -38.51 21.99
CA ASP A 36 2.53 -37.19 21.37
C ASP A 36 1.58 -36.32 22.22
N TRP A 37 0.43 -36.87 22.62
CA TRP A 37 -0.52 -36.18 23.49
C TRP A 37 0.06 -35.84 24.87
N LEU A 38 0.82 -36.76 25.48
CA LEU A 38 1.53 -36.50 26.74
C LEU A 38 2.61 -35.43 26.56
N GLY A 39 3.34 -35.47 25.43
CA GLY A 39 4.34 -34.48 25.04
C GLY A 39 3.73 -33.10 24.93
N GLU A 40 2.64 -32.95 24.17
CA GLU A 40 1.90 -31.69 24.03
C GLU A 40 1.37 -31.16 25.37
N ARG A 41 0.86 -32.05 26.24
CA ARG A 41 0.34 -31.65 27.55
C ARG A 41 1.44 -31.23 28.50
N LEU A 42 2.57 -31.94 28.52
CA LEU A 42 3.74 -31.60 29.31
C LEU A 42 4.35 -30.28 28.82
N GLU A 43 4.50 -30.12 27.50
CA GLU A 43 5.00 -28.90 26.89
C GLU A 43 4.10 -27.71 27.25
N ARG A 44 2.77 -27.87 27.18
CA ARG A 44 1.80 -26.84 27.58
C ARG A 44 1.95 -26.45 29.04
N GLU A 45 2.11 -27.43 29.93
CA GLU A 45 2.24 -27.18 31.36
C GLU A 45 3.58 -26.52 31.71
N ILE A 46 4.67 -26.92 31.04
CA ILE A 46 5.97 -26.25 31.14
C ILE A 46 5.86 -24.83 30.61
N ARG A 47 5.22 -24.62 29.45
CA ARG A 47 5.01 -23.30 28.85
C ARG A 47 4.19 -22.39 29.78
N ASN A 48 3.15 -22.93 30.44
CA ASN A 48 2.37 -22.22 31.45
C ASN A 48 3.19 -21.87 32.69
N ARG A 49 4.00 -22.81 33.21
CA ARG A 49 4.89 -22.53 34.34
C ARG A 49 5.96 -21.49 33.98
N VAL A 50 6.58 -21.58 32.81
CA VAL A 50 7.55 -20.56 32.33
C VAL A 50 6.88 -19.19 32.18
N ARG A 51 5.64 -19.14 31.66
CA ARG A 51 4.82 -17.92 31.60
C ARG A 51 4.52 -17.33 32.98
N ASN A 52 4.36 -18.17 34.01
CA ASN A 52 4.09 -17.76 35.38
C ASN A 52 5.37 -17.31 36.12
N ILE A 53 6.53 -17.86 35.74
CA ILE A 53 7.83 -17.45 36.30
C ILE A 53 8.34 -16.15 35.63
N GLY A 54 7.71 -15.69 34.54
CA GLY A 54 8.00 -14.40 33.92
C GLY A 54 9.25 -14.37 33.03
N TYR A 55 9.64 -15.52 32.46
CA TYR A 55 10.76 -15.64 31.51
C TYR A 55 10.32 -15.74 30.05
N ASP A 56 9.10 -15.31 29.75
CA ASP A 56 8.59 -15.19 28.39
C ASP A 56 9.22 -13.94 27.74
N PRO A 57 10.07 -14.07 26.69
CA PRO A 57 10.78 -12.93 26.11
C PRO A 57 9.84 -11.81 25.67
N PHE A 58 8.68 -12.18 25.11
CA PHE A 58 7.68 -11.22 24.66
C PHE A 58 7.12 -10.39 25.82
N LYS A 59 6.81 -11.03 26.96
CA LYS A 59 6.33 -10.31 28.15
C LYS A 59 7.40 -9.39 28.73
N VAL A 60 8.65 -9.85 28.77
CA VAL A 60 9.76 -9.02 29.26
C VAL A 60 9.99 -7.82 28.34
N ALA A 61 9.93 -8.01 27.02
CA ALA A 61 10.01 -6.94 26.05
C ALA A 61 8.82 -5.96 26.18
N GLN A 62 7.60 -6.46 26.39
CA GLN A 62 6.43 -5.63 26.65
C GLN A 62 6.58 -4.81 27.94
N ASP A 63 7.14 -5.38 29.01
CA ASP A 63 7.44 -4.64 30.25
C ASP A 63 8.47 -3.53 29.99
N VAL A 64 9.48 -3.79 29.16
CA VAL A 64 10.44 -2.77 28.71
C VAL A 64 9.73 -1.65 27.94
N ARG A 65 8.88 -1.99 26.95
CA ARG A 65 8.09 -1.03 26.16
C ARG A 65 7.19 -0.16 27.04
N ARG A 66 6.52 -0.75 28.05
CA ARG A 66 5.68 -0.03 29.02
C ARG A 66 6.49 0.91 29.91
N LEU A 67 7.65 0.47 30.42
CA LEU A 67 8.52 1.33 31.23
C LEU A 67 9.04 2.54 30.43
N CYS A 68 9.24 2.37 29.13
CA CYS A 68 9.63 3.45 28.21
C CYS A 68 8.43 4.18 27.59
N ARG A 69 7.19 3.86 27.99
CA ARG A 69 5.93 4.48 27.54
C ARG A 69 5.74 4.43 26.02
N HIS A 70 6.00 3.28 25.40
CA HIS A 70 5.81 3.10 23.94
C HIS A 70 4.33 3.19 23.51
N ASP A 71 3.41 2.99 24.45
CA ASP A 71 1.98 3.20 24.30
C ASP A 71 1.58 4.69 24.31
N GLU A 72 2.32 5.53 25.03
CA GLU A 72 2.11 6.98 25.06
C GLU A 72 2.88 7.71 23.96
N ARG A 73 4.04 7.16 23.55
CA ARG A 73 4.98 7.84 22.65
C ARG A 73 5.14 7.10 21.34
N GLY A 74 4.88 7.79 20.23
CA GLY A 74 5.18 7.28 18.89
C GLY A 74 6.69 7.12 18.66
N ILE A 75 7.08 6.28 17.68
CA ILE A 75 8.50 6.05 17.34
C ILE A 75 9.25 7.35 17.07
N ILE A 76 8.62 8.30 16.38
CA ILE A 76 9.15 9.63 16.10
C ILE A 76 9.59 10.34 17.39
N GLU A 77 8.73 10.36 18.40
CA GLU A 77 8.97 11.07 19.66
C GLU A 77 10.07 10.41 20.47
N ARG A 78 10.17 9.09 20.38
CA ARG A 78 11.25 8.29 20.99
C ARG A 78 12.60 8.62 20.37
N HIS A 79 12.66 8.81 19.05
CA HIS A 79 13.89 9.20 18.38
C HIS A 79 14.24 10.69 18.59
N LYS A 80 13.27 11.61 18.70
CA LYS A 80 13.52 13.05 18.93
C LYS A 80 14.11 13.34 20.32
N HIS A 81 13.63 12.67 21.35
CA HIS A 81 14.00 12.95 22.74
C HIS A 81 14.95 11.88 23.26
N SER A 82 16.19 11.87 22.73
CA SER A 82 17.26 11.04 23.32
C SER A 82 17.50 11.36 24.80
N ASN A 83 17.07 12.54 25.25
CA ASN A 83 17.18 13.03 26.62
C ASN A 83 15.89 12.80 27.43
N PHE A 84 15.02 11.87 27.03
CA PHE A 84 13.91 11.50 27.90
C PHE A 84 14.47 10.92 29.22
N GLU A 85 14.39 11.72 30.28
CA GLU A 85 14.89 11.35 31.59
C GLU A 85 13.85 10.46 32.30
N LEU A 86 14.16 9.17 32.37
CA LEU A 86 13.45 8.27 33.28
C LEU A 86 13.80 8.64 34.72
N SER A 87 12.82 8.54 35.62
CA SER A 87 13.09 8.60 37.05
C SER A 87 14.13 7.54 37.44
N ASP A 88 14.96 7.79 38.45
CA ASP A 88 15.95 6.81 38.91
C ASP A 88 15.34 5.45 39.28
N ILE A 89 14.08 5.47 39.72
CA ILE A 89 13.31 4.26 40.02
C ILE A 89 12.99 3.50 38.74
N ASP A 90 12.49 4.18 37.72
CA ASP A 90 12.09 3.55 36.46
C ASP A 90 13.29 3.15 35.62
N ARG A 91 14.40 3.92 35.65
CA ARG A 91 15.68 3.51 35.07
C ARG A 91 16.18 2.22 35.69
N ARG A 92 16.12 2.08 37.03
CA ARG A 92 16.48 0.82 37.71
C ARG A 92 15.57 -0.34 37.32
N LYS A 93 14.26 -0.10 37.17
CA LYS A 93 13.31 -1.11 36.67
C LYS A 93 13.64 -1.50 35.23
N LEU A 94 13.95 -0.54 34.36
CA LEU A 94 14.32 -0.77 32.97
C LEU A 94 15.58 -1.64 32.89
N VAL A 95 16.65 -1.28 33.60
CA VAL A 95 17.88 -2.09 33.68
C VAL A 95 17.57 -3.51 34.18
N LYS A 96 16.71 -3.65 35.19
CA LYS A 96 16.28 -4.95 35.70
C LYS A 96 15.55 -5.77 34.63
N SER A 97 14.67 -5.16 33.86
CA SER A 97 13.94 -5.81 32.76
C SER A 97 14.87 -6.16 31.60
N CYS A 98 15.79 -5.28 31.20
CA CYS A 98 16.83 -5.58 30.21
C CYS A 98 17.70 -6.78 30.66
N LYS A 99 18.09 -6.85 31.94
CA LYS A 99 18.81 -8.02 32.49
C LYS A 99 17.99 -9.30 32.46
N LYS A 100 16.67 -9.23 32.67
CA LYS A 100 15.78 -10.39 32.49
C LYS A 100 15.75 -10.83 31.03
N LEU A 101 15.69 -9.89 30.08
CA LEU A 101 15.73 -10.23 28.65
C LEU A 101 17.07 -10.90 28.28
N LEU A 102 18.19 -10.38 28.78
CA LEU A 102 19.53 -11.01 28.66
C LEU A 102 19.56 -12.42 29.26
N ALA A 103 18.83 -12.66 30.36
CA ALA A 103 18.70 -14.00 30.91
C ALA A 103 17.88 -14.93 30.00
N CYS A 104 16.82 -14.44 29.35
CA CYS A 104 16.05 -15.19 28.36
C CYS A 104 16.91 -15.58 27.13
N MET A 105 17.79 -14.69 26.67
CA MET A 105 18.75 -15.00 25.59
C MET A 105 19.77 -16.08 25.99
N ARG A 106 19.95 -16.34 27.30
CA ARG A 106 20.80 -17.41 27.85
C ARG A 106 20.01 -18.68 28.20
N SER A 107 18.73 -18.75 27.83
CA SER A 107 17.87 -19.91 28.04
C SER A 107 18.50 -21.17 27.44
N LYS A 108 18.19 -22.34 28.01
CA LYS A 108 18.59 -23.63 27.43
C LYS A 108 17.68 -24.06 26.26
N VAL A 109 16.62 -23.30 26.00
CA VAL A 109 15.62 -23.58 24.97
C VAL A 109 15.88 -22.66 23.78
N SER A 110 16.34 -23.22 22.66
CA SER A 110 16.76 -22.47 21.45
C SER A 110 15.68 -21.50 20.96
N SER A 111 14.42 -21.93 20.88
CA SER A 111 13.30 -21.07 20.46
C SER A 111 13.08 -19.86 21.38
N THR A 112 13.29 -20.00 22.69
CA THR A 112 13.24 -18.87 23.65
C THR A 112 14.42 -17.93 23.46
N GLN A 113 15.61 -18.45 23.14
CA GLN A 113 16.79 -17.62 22.87
C GLN A 113 16.58 -16.80 21.60
N LEU A 114 16.14 -17.44 20.50
CA LEU A 114 15.88 -16.79 19.22
C LEU A 114 14.82 -15.69 19.36
N ALA A 115 13.70 -15.97 20.04
CA ALA A 115 12.67 -14.96 20.30
C ALA A 115 13.19 -13.79 21.15
N ALA A 116 14.02 -14.05 22.16
CA ALA A 116 14.60 -12.98 22.99
C ALA A 116 15.63 -12.13 22.24
N LEU A 117 16.40 -12.75 21.34
CA LEU A 117 17.37 -12.05 20.49
C LEU A 117 16.65 -11.13 19.50
N ASP A 118 15.56 -11.61 18.89
CA ASP A 118 14.75 -10.83 17.94
C ASP A 118 14.06 -9.63 18.62
N GLU A 119 13.41 -9.85 19.77
CA GLU A 119 12.83 -8.76 20.57
C GLU A 119 13.88 -7.71 21.00
N MET A 120 15.10 -8.15 21.31
CA MET A 120 16.17 -7.21 21.63
C MET A 120 16.53 -6.32 20.44
N ILE A 121 16.63 -6.89 19.23
CA ILE A 121 16.91 -6.12 18.02
C ILE A 121 15.82 -5.06 17.83
N ASP A 122 14.54 -5.46 17.90
CA ASP A 122 13.42 -4.55 17.70
C ASP A 122 13.42 -3.42 18.75
N LEU A 123 13.59 -3.74 20.04
CA LEU A 123 13.66 -2.73 21.09
C LEU A 123 14.81 -1.74 20.89
N THR A 124 15.98 -2.20 20.42
CA THR A 124 17.12 -1.30 20.14
C THR A 124 16.91 -0.39 18.94
N ILE A 125 16.04 -0.79 18.01
CA ILE A 125 15.67 -0.01 16.83
C ILE A 125 14.60 1.01 17.19
N GLU A 126 13.55 0.56 17.89
CA GLU A 126 12.36 1.33 18.26
C GLU A 126 12.64 2.46 19.26
N ASP A 127 13.70 2.34 20.07
CA ASP A 127 13.99 3.28 21.17
C ASP A 127 15.50 3.39 21.49
N PRO A 128 16.12 4.55 21.18
CA PRO A 128 17.52 4.81 21.50
C PRO A 128 17.88 4.72 23.00
N LEU A 129 16.93 4.98 23.91
CA LEU A 129 17.14 4.87 25.36
C LEU A 129 17.31 3.42 25.80
N ILE A 130 16.56 2.50 25.20
CA ILE A 130 16.68 1.07 25.50
C ILE A 130 18.04 0.56 25.02
N ARG A 131 18.46 0.97 23.82
CA ARG A 131 19.78 0.61 23.26
C ARG A 131 20.94 1.06 24.16
N THR A 132 20.91 2.31 24.62
CA THR A 132 21.95 2.84 25.53
C THR A 132 21.94 2.09 26.86
N THR A 133 20.75 1.79 27.41
CA THR A 133 20.62 0.99 28.64
C THR A 133 21.15 -0.44 28.48
N LEU A 134 20.93 -1.07 27.32
CA LEU A 134 21.49 -2.39 27.00
C LEU A 134 23.00 -2.36 26.80
N ALA A 135 23.55 -1.29 26.24
CA ALA A 135 24.99 -1.10 26.10
C ALA A 135 25.71 -0.96 27.46
N GLU A 136 25.02 -0.48 28.49
CA GLU A 136 25.51 -0.43 29.88
C GLU A 136 25.46 -1.81 30.59
N CYS A 137 24.77 -2.80 30.01
CA CYS A 137 24.66 -4.14 30.59
C CYS A 137 25.86 -5.04 30.23
N ASP A 138 26.09 -6.08 31.02
CA ASP A 138 27.10 -7.10 30.73
C ASP A 138 26.65 -8.01 29.58
N LEU A 139 27.10 -7.66 28.38
CA LEU A 139 26.84 -8.42 27.16
C LEU A 139 27.72 -9.68 27.01
N SER A 140 28.71 -9.90 27.89
CA SER A 140 29.67 -11.01 27.72
C SER A 140 29.01 -12.40 27.70
N GLY A 141 27.91 -12.56 28.44
CA GLY A 141 27.17 -13.82 28.44
C GLY A 141 26.17 -13.97 27.30
N LEU A 142 26.15 -13.10 26.29
CA LEU A 142 25.39 -13.33 25.06
C LEU A 142 26.05 -14.36 24.14
N LEU A 143 27.30 -14.76 24.40
CA LEU A 143 27.96 -15.80 23.60
C LEU A 143 27.08 -17.06 23.53
N PRO A 144 26.75 -17.55 22.32
CA PRO A 144 25.83 -18.66 22.17
C PRO A 144 26.50 -19.91 22.73
N LYS A 145 25.79 -20.61 23.63
CA LYS A 145 26.27 -21.88 24.20
C LYS A 145 26.21 -23.01 23.19
N TYR A 146 25.26 -22.94 22.27
CA TYR A 146 25.02 -23.94 21.24
C TYR A 146 25.68 -23.49 19.93
N LYS A 147 26.11 -24.46 19.12
CA LYS A 147 26.74 -24.23 17.82
C LYS A 147 25.73 -24.18 16.66
N GLU A 148 24.46 -23.96 16.98
CA GLU A 148 23.39 -23.83 16.00
C GLU A 148 23.64 -22.58 15.14
N PRO A 149 23.72 -22.69 13.80
CA PRO A 149 24.04 -21.56 12.93
C PRO A 149 23.10 -20.38 13.12
N ASP A 150 21.79 -20.63 13.19
CA ASP A 150 20.77 -19.59 13.34
C ASP A 150 20.92 -18.83 14.65
N LEU A 151 21.21 -19.54 15.74
CA LEU A 151 21.45 -18.93 17.04
C LEU A 151 22.71 -18.05 17.03
N ILE A 152 23.78 -18.50 16.38
CA ILE A 152 25.02 -17.72 16.22
C ILE A 152 24.74 -16.44 15.44
N ILE A 153 24.04 -16.56 14.29
CA ILE A 153 23.70 -15.42 13.44
C ILE A 153 22.81 -14.42 14.20
N SER A 154 21.74 -14.88 14.85
CA SER A 154 20.85 -14.03 15.62
C SER A 154 21.57 -13.36 16.80
N THR A 155 22.51 -14.05 17.44
CA THR A 155 23.33 -13.47 18.50
C THR A 155 24.23 -12.35 17.98
N ILE A 156 24.89 -12.57 16.83
CA ILE A 156 25.74 -11.56 16.19
C ILE A 156 24.90 -10.34 15.81
N LYS A 157 23.72 -10.54 15.21
CA LYS A 157 22.79 -9.46 14.86
C LYS A 157 22.37 -8.65 16.08
N ALA A 158 21.96 -9.33 17.15
CA ALA A 158 21.49 -8.65 18.35
C ALA A 158 22.62 -7.93 19.13
N LEU A 159 23.85 -8.44 19.09
CA LEU A 159 25.02 -7.70 19.56
C LEU A 159 25.32 -6.49 18.67
N GLY A 160 25.23 -6.66 17.36
CA GLY A 160 25.40 -5.59 16.37
C GLY A 160 24.39 -4.45 16.57
N SER A 161 23.12 -4.76 16.84
CA SER A 161 22.07 -3.75 17.09
C SER A 161 22.28 -2.95 18.39
N ILE A 162 23.21 -3.36 19.25
CA ILE A 162 23.65 -2.55 20.39
C ILE A 162 24.89 -1.74 20.02
N GLN A 163 25.86 -2.40 19.37
CA GLN A 163 27.21 -1.88 19.13
C GLN A 163 27.31 -0.87 17.98
N TYR A 164 26.50 -0.99 16.93
CA TYR A 164 26.60 -0.17 15.72
C TYR A 164 25.96 1.21 15.87
N ALA A 165 26.38 1.98 16.89
CA ALA A 165 25.82 3.28 17.24
C ALA A 165 25.76 4.27 16.07
N ARG A 166 26.72 4.23 15.14
CA ARG A 166 26.73 5.06 13.93
C ARG A 166 25.53 4.81 13.03
N ILE A 167 25.15 3.53 12.82
CA ILE A 167 24.01 3.17 11.98
C ILE A 167 22.71 3.64 12.63
N HIS A 168 22.56 3.44 13.94
CA HIS A 168 21.44 3.99 14.69
C HIS A 168 21.33 5.51 14.57
N GLY A 169 22.46 6.24 14.64
CA GLY A 169 22.48 7.68 14.47
C GLY A 169 21.91 8.10 13.11
N ILE A 170 22.48 7.58 12.02
CA ILE A 170 22.07 7.91 10.65
C ILE A 170 20.56 7.65 10.43
N TRP A 171 20.05 6.50 10.86
CA TRP A 171 18.63 6.15 10.67
C TRP A 171 17.70 6.87 11.67
N SER A 172 18.17 7.18 12.88
CA SER A 172 17.42 8.02 13.82
C SER A 172 17.24 9.43 13.27
N ASP A 173 18.27 9.98 12.63
CA ASP A 173 18.20 11.30 12.00
C ASP A 173 17.11 11.33 10.92
N VAL A 174 17.00 10.28 10.09
CA VAL A 174 15.90 10.14 9.12
C VAL A 174 14.54 10.14 9.82
N ILE A 175 14.36 9.31 10.84
CA ILE A 175 13.08 9.21 11.58
C ILE A 175 12.72 10.55 12.22
N GLN A 176 13.68 11.28 12.79
CA GLN A 176 13.43 12.59 13.42
C GLN A 176 13.02 13.64 12.39
N VAL A 177 13.68 13.64 11.23
CA VAL A 177 13.50 14.62 10.14
C VAL A 177 12.10 14.53 9.54
N SER A 178 11.46 13.34 9.54
CA SER A 178 10.12 13.10 8.97
C SER A 178 8.95 13.90 9.57
N CYS A 179 9.20 14.76 10.55
CA CYS A 179 8.19 15.01 11.57
C CYS A 179 7.87 16.46 11.90
N ASN A 180 8.41 17.47 11.20
CA ASN A 180 8.12 18.91 11.48
C ASN A 180 8.74 19.91 10.46
N LYS A 181 9.39 19.44 9.39
CA LYS A 181 10.13 20.32 8.47
C LYS A 181 9.41 20.47 7.13
N THR A 182 9.51 21.65 6.53
CA THR A 182 9.10 21.87 5.14
C THR A 182 10.06 21.13 4.18
N ASP A 183 9.63 20.89 2.94
CA ASP A 183 10.47 20.24 1.92
C ASP A 183 11.83 20.95 1.73
N GLU A 184 11.84 22.28 1.78
CA GLU A 184 13.05 23.10 1.64
C GLU A 184 14.08 22.87 2.75
N GLU A 185 13.61 22.68 4.00
CA GLU A 185 14.47 22.39 5.15
C GLU A 185 14.92 20.92 5.19
N LEU A 186 14.09 20.03 4.65
CA LEU A 186 14.29 18.60 4.66
C LEU A 186 15.35 18.17 3.66
N TYR A 187 15.29 18.72 2.43
CA TYR A 187 16.08 18.27 1.30
C TYR A 187 17.61 18.32 1.53
N PRO A 188 18.21 19.40 2.06
CA PRO A 188 19.65 19.43 2.32
C PRO A 188 20.07 18.37 3.35
N THR A 189 19.24 18.17 4.38
CA THR A 189 19.50 17.18 5.44
C THR A 189 19.50 15.77 4.84
N LEU A 190 18.42 15.41 4.12
CA LEU A 190 18.30 14.11 3.47
C LEU A 190 19.41 13.86 2.44
N LYS A 191 19.75 14.87 1.64
CA LYS A 191 20.84 14.79 0.67
C LYS A 191 22.19 14.50 1.33
N SER A 192 22.45 15.08 2.51
CA SER A 192 23.71 14.86 3.23
C SER A 192 23.85 13.44 3.81
N ILE A 193 22.74 12.83 4.24
CA ILE A 193 22.75 11.49 4.86
C ILE A 193 22.49 10.36 3.85
N ARG A 194 22.00 10.69 2.65
CA ARG A 194 21.65 9.75 1.58
C ARG A 194 22.72 8.68 1.37
N GLU A 195 23.95 9.06 1.01
CA GLU A 195 25.01 8.09 0.71
C GLU A 195 25.31 7.15 1.89
N SER A 196 25.20 7.64 3.12
CA SER A 196 25.39 6.83 4.32
C SER A 196 24.29 5.79 4.50
N LEU A 197 23.04 6.12 4.14
CA LEU A 197 21.91 5.18 4.16
C LEU A 197 22.10 4.05 3.14
N PHE A 198 22.42 4.39 1.89
CA PHE A 198 22.72 3.40 0.84
C PHE A 198 23.90 2.50 1.23
N THR A 199 24.99 3.11 1.72
CA THR A 199 26.16 2.35 2.20
C THR A 199 25.77 1.38 3.32
N SER A 200 24.88 1.79 4.24
CA SER A 200 24.44 0.93 5.33
C SER A 200 23.61 -0.27 4.87
N LEU A 201 22.75 -0.11 3.85
CA LEU A 201 21.98 -1.21 3.28
C LEU A 201 22.87 -2.20 2.52
N ARG A 202 23.92 -1.73 1.85
CA ARG A 202 24.84 -2.57 1.08
C ARG A 202 25.79 -3.39 1.97
N HIS A 203 26.09 -2.91 3.17
CA HIS A 203 27.13 -3.50 4.00
C HIS A 203 26.63 -4.78 4.71
N PRO A 204 27.18 -5.98 4.42
CA PRO A 204 26.60 -7.25 4.86
C PRO A 204 26.44 -7.42 6.38
N GLU A 205 27.28 -6.76 7.17
CA GLU A 205 27.28 -6.90 8.63
C GLU A 205 26.24 -6.01 9.33
N VAL A 206 25.71 -4.99 8.65
CA VAL A 206 24.76 -4.01 9.21
C VAL A 206 23.50 -3.85 8.37
N SER A 207 23.42 -4.49 7.20
CA SER A 207 22.29 -4.43 6.29
C SER A 207 20.98 -4.87 6.94
N PHE A 208 21.02 -5.91 7.79
CA PHE A 208 19.84 -6.38 8.54
C PHE A 208 19.24 -5.26 9.42
N LEU A 209 20.11 -4.49 10.09
CA LEU A 209 19.72 -3.40 10.97
C LEU A 209 19.17 -2.22 10.14
N ALA A 210 19.87 -1.86 9.06
CA ALA A 210 19.45 -0.82 8.13
C ALA A 210 18.09 -1.15 7.48
N ALA A 211 17.86 -2.39 7.08
CA ALA A 211 16.61 -2.85 6.49
C ALA A 211 15.44 -2.78 7.48
N ARG A 212 15.65 -3.13 8.76
CA ARG A 212 14.60 -2.98 9.78
C ARG A 212 14.28 -1.51 10.04
N TYR A 213 15.28 -0.63 10.05
CA TYR A 213 15.05 0.81 10.09
C TYR A 213 14.27 1.31 8.88
N LEU A 214 14.62 0.87 7.67
CA LEU A 214 13.88 1.18 6.45
C LEU A 214 12.41 0.79 6.61
N ALA A 215 12.09 -0.40 7.13
CA ALA A 215 10.71 -0.80 7.36
C ALA A 215 9.93 0.20 8.24
N HIS A 216 10.54 0.74 9.29
CA HIS A 216 9.92 1.78 10.12
C HIS A 216 9.76 3.10 9.38
N VAL A 217 10.79 3.55 8.66
CA VAL A 217 10.76 4.80 7.88
C VAL A 217 9.67 4.74 6.81
N LEU A 218 9.52 3.60 6.13
CA LEU A 218 8.47 3.40 5.12
C LEU A 218 7.06 3.50 5.73
N ARG A 219 6.84 2.90 6.92
CA ARG A 219 5.55 3.03 7.63
C ARG A 219 5.28 4.47 8.09
N LEU A 220 6.31 5.23 8.45
CA LEU A 220 6.17 6.62 8.88
C LEU A 220 5.90 7.57 7.73
N ALA A 221 6.42 7.29 6.55
CA ALA A 221 6.17 8.06 5.33
C ALA A 221 4.71 7.94 4.83
N LEU A 222 3.87 7.17 5.52
CA LEU A 222 2.55 6.72 5.07
C LEU A 222 1.48 6.79 6.16
N PRO A 223 1.12 7.97 6.69
CA PRO A 223 -0.02 8.07 7.57
C PRO A 223 -1.30 7.74 6.79
N PRO A 224 -2.10 6.74 7.21
CA PRO A 224 -3.35 6.41 6.56
C PRO A 224 -4.35 7.57 6.73
N GLY A 225 -4.90 8.05 5.62
CA GLY A 225 -6.17 8.78 5.59
C GLY A 225 -6.14 10.28 5.81
N GLU A 226 -5.10 10.91 6.39
CA GLU A 226 -5.26 12.33 6.81
C GLU A 226 -4.10 13.31 6.61
N ARG A 227 -2.94 12.98 6.00
CA ARG A 227 -1.90 14.00 5.78
C ARG A 227 -1.16 13.85 4.45
N PHE A 228 -1.62 14.61 3.45
CA PHE A 228 -0.95 14.90 2.17
C PHE A 228 0.39 15.66 2.30
N TRP A 229 0.92 15.85 3.51
CA TRP A 229 2.06 16.73 3.79
C TRP A 229 3.31 15.98 4.25
N VAL A 230 3.41 14.66 4.01
CA VAL A 230 4.74 14.06 4.06
C VAL A 230 5.55 14.74 2.97
N ALA A 231 6.58 15.48 3.38
CA ALA A 231 7.50 16.20 2.51
C ALA A 231 7.89 15.30 1.32
N ASN A 232 7.62 15.76 0.10
CA ASN A 232 7.87 15.02 -1.15
C ASN A 232 9.30 14.46 -1.20
N ALA A 233 10.26 15.19 -0.61
CA ALA A 233 11.64 14.77 -0.50
C ALA A 233 11.84 13.46 0.31
N LEU A 234 11.09 13.25 1.40
CA LEU A 234 11.17 12.02 2.18
C LEU A 234 10.59 10.84 1.41
N GLN A 235 9.42 11.02 0.78
CA GLN A 235 8.80 10.01 -0.06
C GLN A 235 9.73 9.58 -1.19
N HIS A 236 10.37 10.54 -1.86
CA HIS A 236 11.36 10.25 -2.90
C HIS A 236 12.53 9.43 -2.35
N LEU A 237 13.16 9.85 -1.24
CA LEU A 237 14.26 9.11 -0.62
C LEU A 237 13.84 7.69 -0.20
N CYS A 238 12.67 7.53 0.41
CA CYS A 238 12.10 6.22 0.78
C CYS A 238 11.97 5.32 -0.45
N SER A 239 11.50 5.86 -1.56
CA SER A 239 11.39 5.14 -2.83
C SER A 239 12.75 4.68 -3.35
N GLU A 240 13.75 5.57 -3.37
CA GLU A 240 15.09 5.18 -3.83
C GLU A 240 15.74 4.12 -2.92
N LEU A 241 15.62 4.26 -1.60
CA LEU A 241 16.17 3.30 -0.63
C LEU A 241 15.51 1.93 -0.75
N TRP A 242 14.19 1.91 -0.94
CA TRP A 242 13.46 0.68 -1.18
C TRP A 242 13.89 0.02 -2.49
N GLN A 243 13.98 0.77 -3.58
CA GLN A 243 14.47 0.27 -4.87
C GLN A 243 15.88 -0.30 -4.77
N PHE A 244 16.75 0.36 -4.01
CA PHE A 244 18.10 -0.13 -3.77
C PHE A 244 18.13 -1.40 -2.92
N TYR A 245 17.27 -1.51 -1.91
CA TYR A 245 17.17 -2.73 -1.12
C TYR A 245 16.62 -3.91 -1.93
N MET A 246 15.71 -3.65 -2.88
CA MET A 246 15.28 -4.65 -3.87
C MET A 246 16.43 -5.12 -4.75
N ASP A 247 17.30 -4.22 -5.24
CA ASP A 247 18.48 -4.61 -6.03
C ASP A 247 19.41 -5.51 -5.22
N ILE A 248 19.69 -5.16 -3.95
CA ILE A 248 20.52 -5.98 -3.06
C ILE A 248 19.91 -7.37 -2.86
N ALA A 249 18.58 -7.46 -2.72
CA ALA A 249 17.89 -8.74 -2.64
C ALA A 249 17.98 -9.55 -3.95
N GLY A 250 17.99 -8.84 -5.07
CA GLY A 250 18.27 -9.36 -6.41
C GLY A 250 19.66 -10.00 -6.54
N GLU A 251 20.67 -9.27 -6.07
CA GLU A 251 22.08 -9.67 -6.15
C GLU A 251 22.46 -10.74 -5.11
N THR A 252 21.93 -10.64 -3.88
CA THR A 252 22.43 -11.39 -2.71
C THR A 252 21.32 -11.89 -1.77
N SER A 253 20.54 -12.89 -2.18
CA SER A 253 19.42 -13.42 -1.39
C SER A 253 19.80 -13.95 0.00
N LYS A 254 21.04 -14.44 0.19
CA LYS A 254 21.53 -15.02 1.47
C LYS A 254 21.65 -13.99 2.60
N GLY A 255 21.77 -12.70 2.28
CA GLY A 255 21.91 -11.61 3.26
C GLY A 255 20.59 -10.96 3.66
N ILE A 256 19.48 -11.35 3.03
CA ILE A 256 18.19 -10.70 3.21
C ILE A 256 17.42 -11.32 4.38
N GLU A 257 16.92 -10.48 5.27
CA GLU A 257 15.90 -10.88 6.23
C GLU A 257 14.53 -10.80 5.55
N TRP A 258 14.06 -11.92 5.03
CA TRP A 258 12.77 -11.97 4.31
C TRP A 258 11.58 -11.43 5.11
N PRO A 259 11.43 -11.69 6.42
CA PRO A 259 10.37 -11.04 7.22
C PRO A 259 10.48 -9.51 7.26
N THR A 260 11.71 -8.98 7.34
CA THR A 260 11.95 -7.52 7.27
C THR A 260 11.63 -6.98 5.88
N PHE A 261 11.99 -7.73 4.83
CA PHE A 261 11.69 -7.39 3.44
C PHE A 261 10.17 -7.36 3.20
N ASP A 262 9.43 -8.37 3.67
CA ASP A 262 7.97 -8.42 3.61
C ASP A 262 7.34 -7.24 4.33
N SER A 263 7.86 -6.92 5.52
CA SER A 263 7.44 -5.75 6.30
C SER A 263 7.69 -4.44 5.54
N CYS A 264 8.82 -4.31 4.83
CA CYS A 264 9.09 -3.18 3.97
C CYS A 264 8.08 -3.09 2.82
N ILE A 265 7.74 -4.21 2.16
CA ILE A 265 6.73 -4.22 1.09
C ILE A 265 5.37 -3.81 1.62
N CYS A 266 4.93 -4.37 2.74
CA CYS A 266 3.64 -4.02 3.35
C CYS A 266 3.58 -2.54 3.75
N GLY A 267 4.71 -1.98 4.21
CA GLY A 267 4.84 -0.53 4.38
C GLY A 267 4.73 0.18 3.04
N PHE A 268 5.59 -0.16 2.08
CA PHE A 268 5.75 0.54 0.81
C PHE A 268 4.57 0.41 -0.16
N ASP A 269 3.66 -0.53 0.07
CA ASP A 269 2.44 -0.71 -0.73
C ASP A 269 1.64 0.60 -0.88
N GLN A 270 1.58 1.40 0.18
CA GLN A 270 0.88 2.68 0.07
C GLN A 270 1.70 3.74 -0.72
N LEU A 271 3.03 3.61 -0.88
CA LEU A 271 3.85 4.60 -1.60
C LEU A 271 3.95 4.34 -3.12
N ILE A 272 4.12 3.08 -3.57
CA ILE A 272 4.25 2.78 -5.01
C ILE A 272 2.95 3.10 -5.76
N PHE A 273 1.82 2.82 -5.11
CA PHE A 273 0.53 2.76 -5.79
C PHE A 273 -0.30 4.03 -5.60
N TYR A 274 0.09 4.91 -4.68
CA TYR A 274 -0.51 6.22 -4.44
C TYR A 274 0.12 7.35 -5.25
N ASP A 275 0.72 7.04 -6.39
CA ASP A 275 1.03 8.06 -7.38
C ASP A 275 -0.15 8.21 -8.36
N PRO A 276 -1.05 9.19 -8.13
CA PRO A 276 -2.15 9.50 -9.04
C PRO A 276 -1.67 10.21 -10.31
N GLU A 277 -0.49 10.85 -10.28
CA GLU A 277 0.01 11.69 -11.38
C GLU A 277 0.99 10.96 -12.32
N GLY A 278 1.41 9.74 -11.96
CA GLY A 278 2.35 8.96 -12.78
C GLY A 278 3.80 9.46 -12.69
N HIS A 279 4.13 10.26 -11.68
CA HIS A 279 5.45 10.83 -11.43
C HIS A 279 6.38 9.95 -10.59
N VAL A 280 5.87 9.00 -9.80
CA VAL A 280 6.67 8.01 -9.09
C VAL A 280 7.11 6.95 -10.10
N ASP A 281 8.42 6.97 -10.33
CA ASP A 281 9.16 6.25 -11.34
C ASP A 281 8.65 4.82 -11.64
N GLN A 282 8.39 4.57 -12.92
CA GLN A 282 8.09 3.24 -13.46
C GLN A 282 9.13 2.18 -13.08
N THR A 283 10.35 2.57 -12.69
CA THR A 283 11.41 1.66 -12.24
C THR A 283 10.99 0.73 -11.11
N GLY A 284 10.28 1.22 -10.09
CA GLY A 284 9.83 0.38 -8.97
C GLY A 284 8.94 -0.77 -9.44
N ARG A 285 8.04 -0.49 -10.40
CA ARG A 285 7.16 -1.49 -11.01
C ARG A 285 7.92 -2.51 -11.85
N ARG A 286 9.05 -2.15 -12.45
CA ARG A 286 9.88 -3.06 -13.27
C ARG A 286 10.78 -3.94 -12.41
N ARG A 287 11.23 -3.45 -11.25
CA ARG A 287 12.19 -4.16 -10.39
C ARG A 287 11.57 -5.27 -9.54
N LEU A 288 10.42 -5.04 -8.91
CA LEU A 288 9.81 -6.07 -8.07
C LEU A 288 9.50 -7.38 -8.85
N PRO A 289 9.00 -7.32 -10.09
CA PRO A 289 8.84 -8.50 -10.94
C PRO A 289 10.14 -9.24 -11.24
N SER A 290 11.26 -8.54 -11.43
CA SER A 290 12.57 -9.16 -11.65
C SER A 290 13.00 -10.06 -10.47
N LEU A 291 12.46 -9.82 -9.28
CA LEU A 291 12.69 -10.65 -8.09
C LEU A 291 11.79 -11.89 -8.04
N ALA A 292 10.85 -12.09 -8.96
CA ALA A 292 9.88 -13.20 -8.93
C ALA A 292 10.56 -14.57 -8.76
N ARG A 293 11.66 -14.80 -9.49
CA ARG A 293 12.45 -16.05 -9.39
C ARG A 293 13.09 -16.22 -8.01
N ILE A 294 13.54 -15.12 -7.41
CA ILE A 294 14.17 -15.12 -6.10
C ILE A 294 13.13 -15.38 -5.01
N PHE A 295 11.96 -14.74 -5.10
CA PHE A 295 10.85 -15.03 -4.19
C PHE A 295 10.43 -16.49 -4.27
N ILE A 296 10.34 -17.09 -5.47
CA ILE A 296 10.02 -18.51 -5.61
C ILE A 296 11.08 -19.40 -4.94
N ARG A 297 12.36 -19.09 -5.10
CA ARG A 297 13.45 -19.83 -4.45
C ARG A 297 13.33 -19.75 -2.92
N ASN A 298 12.95 -18.60 -2.38
CA ASN A 298 12.87 -18.32 -0.95
C ASN A 298 11.44 -18.39 -0.38
N LEU A 299 10.51 -19.07 -1.07
CA LEU A 299 9.08 -19.16 -0.72
C LEU A 299 8.78 -19.63 0.72
N GLN A 300 9.73 -20.30 1.38
CA GLN A 300 9.57 -20.76 2.77
C GLN A 300 9.88 -19.68 3.80
N ASP A 301 10.66 -18.67 3.40
CA ASP A 301 11.18 -17.63 4.27
C ASP A 301 10.41 -16.31 4.12
N THR A 302 9.63 -16.17 3.05
CA THR A 302 8.79 -15.00 2.77
C THR A 302 7.29 -15.33 2.91
N GLN A 303 6.57 -14.42 3.54
CA GLN A 303 5.12 -14.39 3.64
C GLN A 303 4.49 -13.51 2.55
N ILE A 304 5.29 -12.93 1.63
CA ILE A 304 4.78 -12.03 0.58
C ILE A 304 3.63 -12.67 -0.20
N PHE A 305 3.73 -13.96 -0.52
CA PHE A 305 2.69 -14.63 -1.29
C PHE A 305 1.42 -14.90 -0.48
N GLU A 306 1.53 -15.10 0.82
CA GLU A 306 0.39 -15.31 1.71
C GLU A 306 -0.29 -14.00 2.09
N ASN A 307 0.46 -12.91 2.16
CA ASN A 307 -0.05 -11.60 2.52
C ASN A 307 -0.57 -10.85 1.30
N LEU A 308 0.18 -10.88 0.19
CA LEU A 308 -0.10 -10.09 -1.00
C LEU A 308 -0.82 -10.94 -2.06
N LEU A 309 -0.22 -12.07 -2.44
CA LEU A 309 -0.70 -12.85 -3.59
C LEU A 309 -1.59 -14.03 -3.20
N ARG A 310 -2.26 -13.98 -2.05
CA ARG A 310 -3.15 -15.05 -1.60
C ARG A 310 -4.41 -15.09 -2.46
N ALA A 311 -4.76 -16.30 -2.90
CA ALA A 311 -6.01 -16.49 -3.62
C ALA A 311 -7.21 -16.21 -2.69
N PRO A 312 -8.28 -15.57 -3.19
CA PRO A 312 -9.47 -15.33 -2.37
C PRO A 312 -10.10 -16.66 -1.95
N SER A 313 -10.62 -16.68 -0.72
CA SER A 313 -11.42 -17.81 -0.23
C SER A 313 -12.89 -17.47 -0.38
N ILE A 314 -13.66 -18.41 -0.95
CA ILE A 314 -15.06 -18.19 -1.32
C ILE A 314 -15.90 -19.25 -0.64
N GLU A 315 -16.86 -18.79 0.16
CA GLU A 315 -17.90 -19.63 0.72
C GLU A 315 -19.15 -19.52 -0.13
N TYR A 316 -19.80 -20.65 -0.38
CA TYR A 316 -20.94 -20.73 -1.27
C TYR A 316 -21.89 -21.85 -0.87
N VAL A 317 -23.14 -21.72 -1.31
CA VAL A 317 -24.19 -22.73 -1.21
C VAL A 317 -24.59 -23.13 -2.63
N VAL A 318 -24.88 -24.42 -2.84
CA VAL A 318 -25.41 -24.92 -4.11
C VAL A 318 -26.91 -25.16 -3.95
N GLU A 319 -27.72 -24.35 -4.63
CA GLU A 319 -29.19 -24.43 -4.65
C GLU A 319 -29.67 -24.62 -6.08
N ASP A 320 -30.40 -25.70 -6.37
CA ASP A 320 -30.95 -25.97 -7.71
C ASP A 320 -29.92 -25.86 -8.84
N GLU A 321 -28.74 -26.46 -8.64
CA GLU A 321 -27.58 -26.39 -9.55
C GLU A 321 -26.96 -24.99 -9.73
N THR A 322 -27.47 -23.99 -9.01
CA THR A 322 -26.91 -22.64 -8.96
C THR A 322 -26.00 -22.47 -7.76
N ILE A 323 -24.85 -21.81 -7.97
CA ILE A 323 -23.89 -21.51 -6.90
C ILE A 323 -24.20 -20.12 -6.35
N ALA A 324 -24.71 -20.01 -5.13
CA ALA A 324 -24.91 -18.74 -4.44
C ALA A 324 -23.67 -18.44 -3.58
N ILE A 325 -23.01 -17.31 -3.82
CA ILE A 325 -21.84 -16.88 -3.04
C ILE A 325 -22.32 -16.24 -1.74
N THR A 326 -21.91 -16.78 -0.60
CA THR A 326 -22.34 -16.30 0.72
C THR A 326 -21.32 -15.38 1.37
N GLU A 327 -20.02 -15.69 1.21
CA GLU A 327 -18.94 -14.93 1.79
C GLU A 327 -17.69 -14.98 0.90
N VAL A 328 -16.91 -13.90 0.94
CA VAL A 328 -15.60 -13.80 0.28
C VAL A 328 -14.63 -13.26 1.31
N SER A 329 -13.44 -13.85 1.41
CA SER A 329 -12.38 -13.39 2.30
C SER A 329 -11.02 -13.38 1.59
N ASN A 330 -10.06 -12.62 2.15
CA ASN A 330 -8.72 -12.43 1.57
C ASN A 330 -8.76 -11.84 0.14
N TRP A 331 -9.68 -10.91 -0.10
CA TRP A 331 -9.83 -10.31 -1.43
C TRP A 331 -8.76 -9.26 -1.70
N ASN A 332 -7.65 -9.65 -2.33
CA ASN A 332 -6.58 -8.71 -2.70
C ASN A 332 -6.49 -8.47 -4.21
N LEU A 333 -7.32 -9.13 -5.02
CA LEU A 333 -7.23 -9.10 -6.49
C LEU A 333 -7.49 -7.72 -7.09
N ASP A 334 -8.27 -6.87 -6.43
CA ASP A 334 -8.53 -5.50 -6.88
C ASP A 334 -7.49 -4.50 -6.42
N ALA A 335 -6.52 -4.91 -5.62
CA ALA A 335 -5.43 -4.02 -5.27
C ALA A 335 -4.62 -3.70 -6.54
N ARG A 336 -4.24 -2.42 -6.73
CA ARG A 336 -3.47 -1.95 -7.91
C ARG A 336 -2.20 -2.79 -8.11
N TRP A 337 -1.57 -3.12 -7.00
CA TRP A 337 -0.37 -3.93 -6.95
C TRP A 337 -0.62 -5.38 -7.31
N CYS A 338 -1.66 -6.03 -6.78
CA CYS A 338 -1.88 -7.46 -7.01
C CYS A 338 -1.99 -7.77 -8.50
N ARG A 339 -2.74 -6.96 -9.26
CA ARG A 339 -2.91 -7.11 -10.71
C ARG A 339 -1.60 -6.90 -11.48
N SER A 340 -0.94 -5.78 -11.21
CA SER A 340 0.30 -5.40 -11.89
C SER A 340 1.42 -6.37 -11.56
N LEU A 341 1.51 -6.79 -10.30
CA LEU A 341 2.47 -7.74 -9.79
C LEU A 341 2.22 -9.15 -10.35
N CYS A 342 0.97 -9.60 -10.40
CA CYS A 342 0.61 -10.89 -10.98
C CYS A 342 1.01 -10.95 -12.46
N ALA A 343 0.63 -9.95 -13.26
CA ALA A 343 0.98 -9.89 -14.68
C ALA A 343 2.50 -9.87 -14.89
N ALA A 344 3.21 -9.02 -14.14
CA ALA A 344 4.64 -8.86 -14.31
C ALA A 344 5.46 -10.04 -13.73
N PHE A 345 5.01 -10.69 -12.65
CA PHE A 345 5.60 -11.93 -12.17
C PHE A 345 5.47 -13.03 -13.21
N LEU A 346 4.29 -13.20 -13.81
CA LEU A 346 4.10 -14.19 -14.85
C LEU A 346 4.95 -13.89 -16.08
N GLN A 347 5.12 -12.62 -16.44
CA GLN A 347 6.04 -12.22 -17.49
C GLN A 347 7.48 -12.64 -17.17
N GLU A 348 7.98 -12.35 -15.98
CA GLU A 348 9.36 -12.72 -15.58
C GLU A 348 9.57 -14.24 -15.53
N LEU A 349 8.56 -14.98 -15.06
CA LEU A 349 8.62 -16.42 -14.90
C LEU A 349 8.50 -17.16 -16.24
N SER A 350 7.65 -16.67 -17.14
CA SER A 350 7.45 -17.26 -18.47
C SER A 350 8.45 -16.74 -19.52
N GLY A 351 9.09 -15.61 -19.26
CA GLY A 351 9.96 -14.90 -20.21
C GLY A 351 9.20 -14.16 -21.31
N THR A 352 7.88 -13.96 -21.19
CA THR A 352 7.06 -13.32 -22.22
C THR A 352 5.84 -12.58 -21.66
N GLU A 353 5.44 -11.51 -22.34
CA GLU A 353 4.18 -10.79 -22.09
C GLU A 353 2.96 -11.50 -22.68
N ASP A 354 3.18 -12.54 -23.49
CA ASP A 354 2.09 -13.29 -24.11
C ASP A 354 1.28 -14.06 -23.06
N ALA A 355 0.07 -13.58 -22.87
CA ALA A 355 -1.01 -14.17 -22.09
C ALA A 355 -1.14 -15.70 -22.19
N GLN A 356 -1.15 -16.23 -23.41
CA GLN A 356 -1.36 -17.65 -23.65
C GLN A 356 -0.14 -18.46 -23.27
N VAL A 357 1.05 -17.92 -23.53
CA VAL A 357 2.30 -18.56 -23.08
C VAL A 357 2.39 -18.53 -21.56
N GLN A 358 1.98 -17.44 -20.89
CA GLN A 358 1.89 -17.37 -19.44
C GLN A 358 0.93 -18.43 -18.86
N LEU A 359 -0.27 -18.58 -19.46
CA LEU A 359 -1.22 -19.62 -19.04
C LEU A 359 -0.69 -21.04 -19.30
N ALA A 360 -0.04 -21.27 -20.45
CA ALA A 360 0.59 -22.55 -20.77
C ALA A 360 1.72 -22.88 -19.78
N PHE A 361 2.52 -21.89 -19.41
CA PHE A 361 3.54 -22.00 -18.38
C PHE A 361 2.94 -22.41 -17.03
N VAL A 362 1.85 -21.76 -16.59
CA VAL A 362 1.15 -22.12 -15.35
C VAL A 362 0.58 -23.55 -15.41
N ARG A 363 0.07 -23.98 -16.57
CA ARG A 363 -0.52 -25.31 -16.78
C ARG A 363 0.50 -26.45 -16.85
N GLY A 364 1.68 -26.24 -17.42
CA GLY A 364 2.65 -27.31 -17.63
C GLY A 364 4.14 -26.94 -17.56
N GLY A 365 4.49 -25.65 -17.64
CA GLY A 365 5.87 -25.18 -17.59
C GLY A 365 6.46 -25.04 -16.19
N MET A 366 5.62 -24.92 -15.16
CA MET A 366 6.05 -24.79 -13.77
C MET A 366 6.36 -26.16 -13.14
N ASP A 367 7.52 -26.27 -12.48
CA ASP A 367 7.88 -27.51 -11.79
C ASP A 367 6.93 -27.82 -10.62
N ALA A 368 6.81 -29.12 -10.30
CA ALA A 368 5.85 -29.59 -9.30
C ALA A 368 6.14 -29.05 -7.88
N GLY A 369 7.40 -28.73 -7.57
CA GLY A 369 7.80 -28.15 -6.28
C GLY A 369 7.31 -26.72 -6.14
N THR A 370 7.61 -25.88 -7.13
CA THR A 370 7.13 -24.49 -7.20
C THR A 370 5.61 -24.44 -7.21
N ARG A 371 4.95 -25.24 -8.05
CA ARG A 371 3.48 -25.34 -8.09
C ARG A 371 2.88 -25.69 -6.74
N ARG A 372 3.49 -26.62 -6.00
CA ARG A 372 3.02 -27.01 -4.66
C ARG A 372 3.12 -25.85 -3.67
N ARG A 373 4.22 -25.08 -3.71
CA ARG A 373 4.43 -23.93 -2.82
C ARG A 373 3.48 -22.77 -3.16
N LEU A 374 3.13 -22.59 -4.43
CA LEU A 374 2.21 -21.56 -4.90
C LEU A 374 0.73 -21.96 -4.85
N LYS A 375 0.38 -23.14 -4.31
CA LYS A 375 -0.97 -23.73 -4.38
C LYS A 375 -2.10 -22.81 -3.90
N LEU A 376 -1.82 -21.96 -2.91
CA LEU A 376 -2.80 -21.06 -2.28
C LEU A 376 -2.71 -19.61 -2.79
N THR A 377 -1.96 -19.39 -3.86
CA THR A 377 -1.68 -18.05 -4.39
C THR A 377 -2.45 -17.82 -5.69
N VAL A 378 -2.62 -16.54 -6.06
CA VAL A 378 -3.23 -16.13 -7.31
C VAL A 378 -2.44 -16.63 -8.52
N LEU A 379 -1.13 -16.86 -8.38
CA LEU A 379 -0.21 -17.24 -9.47
C LEU A 379 -0.40 -18.65 -10.00
N ILE A 380 -1.18 -19.50 -9.32
CA ILE A 380 -1.49 -20.85 -9.80
C ILE A 380 -2.95 -21.01 -10.23
N SER A 381 -3.81 -20.06 -9.86
CA SER A 381 -5.22 -20.09 -10.21
C SER A 381 -5.41 -19.41 -11.56
N GLU A 382 -5.64 -20.21 -12.60
CA GLU A 382 -5.88 -19.70 -13.96
C GLU A 382 -7.00 -18.63 -13.98
N ALA A 383 -8.09 -18.85 -13.24
CA ALA A 383 -9.18 -17.88 -13.13
C ALA A 383 -8.72 -16.55 -12.50
N CYS A 384 -7.91 -16.59 -11.43
CA CYS A 384 -7.38 -15.38 -10.79
C CYS A 384 -6.39 -14.64 -11.70
N ILE A 385 -5.56 -15.36 -12.44
CA ILE A 385 -4.63 -14.79 -13.41
C ILE A 385 -5.38 -14.06 -14.52
N ILE A 386 -6.38 -14.74 -15.12
CA ILE A 386 -7.23 -14.14 -16.15
C ILE A 386 -7.91 -12.88 -15.60
N TYR A 387 -8.45 -12.93 -14.39
CA TYR A 387 -9.07 -11.77 -13.74
C TYR A 387 -8.07 -10.62 -13.51
N CYS A 388 -6.85 -10.90 -13.03
CA CYS A 388 -5.81 -9.90 -12.86
C CYS A 388 -5.43 -9.24 -14.19
N GLN A 389 -5.31 -10.03 -15.26
CA GLN A 389 -5.01 -9.54 -16.60
C GLN A 389 -6.15 -8.69 -17.16
N LEU A 390 -7.40 -9.14 -17.01
CA LEU A 390 -8.61 -8.40 -17.40
C LEU A 390 -8.66 -7.02 -16.75
N THR A 391 -8.52 -7.00 -15.43
CA THR A 391 -8.59 -5.77 -14.65
C THR A 391 -7.38 -4.86 -14.87
N HIS A 392 -6.21 -5.42 -15.17
CA HIS A 392 -5.03 -4.66 -15.58
C HIS A 392 -5.26 -3.98 -16.94
N ILE A 393 -5.71 -4.73 -17.95
CA ILE A 393 -6.03 -4.20 -19.29
C ILE A 393 -7.11 -3.13 -19.19
N TYR A 394 -8.20 -3.43 -18.47
CA TYR A 394 -9.31 -2.51 -18.31
C TYR A 394 -8.88 -1.16 -17.70
N ARG A 395 -7.95 -1.18 -16.73
CA ARG A 395 -7.42 0.05 -16.13
C ARG A 395 -6.36 0.76 -16.98
N SER A 396 -5.74 0.06 -17.93
CA SER A 396 -4.83 0.68 -18.89
C SER A 396 -5.56 1.41 -20.01
N LEU A 397 -6.87 1.15 -20.19
CA LEU A 397 -7.70 1.85 -21.14
C LEU A 397 -7.73 3.34 -20.80
N ASN A 398 -7.35 4.16 -21.76
CA ASN A 398 -7.68 5.58 -21.72
C ASN A 398 -9.15 5.80 -22.13
N ALA A 399 -9.61 7.06 -22.09
CA ALA A 399 -11.01 7.35 -22.39
C ALA A 399 -11.42 7.04 -23.83
N ILE A 400 -10.54 7.32 -24.80
CA ILE A 400 -10.74 7.01 -26.23
C ILE A 400 -10.97 5.51 -26.37
N GLU A 401 -10.09 4.69 -25.77
CA GLU A 401 -10.19 3.25 -25.88
C GLU A 401 -11.44 2.69 -25.18
N LEU A 402 -11.95 3.36 -24.13
CA LEU A 402 -13.19 2.99 -23.46
C LEU A 402 -14.43 3.34 -24.31
N GLU A 403 -14.41 4.45 -25.04
CA GLU A 403 -15.46 4.85 -25.97
C GLU A 403 -15.46 3.97 -27.24
N GLU A 404 -14.28 3.68 -27.79
CA GLU A 404 -14.12 2.69 -28.86
C GLU A 404 -14.62 1.31 -28.41
N LEU A 405 -14.33 0.92 -27.18
CA LEU A 405 -14.86 -0.29 -26.58
C LEU A 405 -16.39 -0.20 -26.48
N HIS A 406 -16.96 0.90 -25.99
CA HIS A 406 -18.41 1.06 -25.87
C HIS A 406 -19.11 0.94 -27.22
N THR A 407 -18.64 1.67 -28.23
CA THR A 407 -19.16 1.63 -29.60
C THR A 407 -19.05 0.22 -30.17
N ALA A 408 -17.88 -0.42 -30.02
CA ALA A 408 -17.68 -1.79 -30.45
C ALA A 408 -18.61 -2.77 -29.72
N LEU A 409 -18.95 -2.52 -28.44
CA LEU A 409 -19.84 -3.40 -27.67
C LEU A 409 -21.32 -3.26 -28.07
N LEU A 410 -21.73 -2.09 -28.58
CA LEU A 410 -23.11 -1.83 -29.02
C LEU A 410 -23.38 -2.24 -30.47
N ASP A 411 -22.38 -2.16 -31.35
CA ASP A 411 -22.50 -2.57 -32.76
C ASP A 411 -22.42 -4.10 -32.89
N ASP A 412 -23.58 -4.75 -32.97
CA ASP A 412 -23.71 -6.22 -33.11
C ASP A 412 -23.40 -6.69 -34.55
N ASP A 413 -23.46 -5.78 -35.55
CA ASP A 413 -23.58 -6.14 -36.98
C ASP A 413 -22.45 -5.65 -37.91
N SER A 414 -21.32 -5.08 -37.43
CA SER A 414 -20.27 -4.52 -38.31
C SER A 414 -18.95 -5.35 -38.37
N PRO A 415 -18.91 -6.47 -39.12
CA PRO A 415 -17.73 -7.36 -39.18
C PRO A 415 -16.52 -6.82 -39.98
N THR A 416 -16.47 -5.53 -40.36
CA THR A 416 -15.65 -5.10 -41.51
C THR A 416 -14.48 -4.14 -41.27
N SER A 417 -14.23 -3.60 -40.08
CA SER A 417 -12.97 -2.88 -39.84
C SER A 417 -12.02 -3.67 -38.92
N ARG A 418 -11.29 -4.61 -39.54
CA ARG A 418 -10.17 -5.35 -38.92
C ARG A 418 -8.95 -4.44 -38.73
N SER A 419 -9.01 -3.44 -37.85
CA SER A 419 -7.75 -2.91 -37.30
C SER A 419 -7.21 -3.97 -36.33
N GLN A 420 -6.14 -4.64 -36.73
CA GLN A 420 -5.42 -5.57 -35.88
C GLN A 420 -4.87 -4.79 -34.68
N TYR A 421 -5.09 -5.32 -33.47
CA TYR A 421 -4.56 -4.85 -32.17
C TYR A 421 -5.35 -3.77 -31.41
N SER A 422 -6.68 -3.69 -31.52
CA SER A 422 -7.47 -2.88 -30.58
C SER A 422 -7.47 -3.49 -29.17
N THR A 423 -7.37 -2.65 -28.12
CA THR A 423 -7.42 -3.07 -26.71
C THR A 423 -8.75 -3.78 -26.40
N SER A 424 -9.82 -3.44 -27.12
CA SER A 424 -11.11 -4.16 -27.11
C SER A 424 -10.96 -5.64 -27.46
N SER A 425 -10.15 -6.00 -28.47
CA SER A 425 -9.91 -7.40 -28.83
C SER A 425 -9.23 -8.18 -27.71
N LYS A 426 -8.29 -7.55 -26.98
CA LYS A 426 -7.64 -8.15 -25.81
C LYS A 426 -8.64 -8.35 -24.67
N LEU A 427 -9.50 -7.36 -24.42
CA LEU A 427 -10.54 -7.45 -23.40
C LEU A 427 -11.51 -8.60 -23.69
N THR A 428 -12.06 -8.63 -24.90
CA THR A 428 -12.94 -9.70 -25.41
C THR A 428 -12.29 -11.08 -25.30
N PHE A 429 -11.02 -11.19 -25.66
CA PHE A 429 -10.29 -12.44 -25.55
C PHE A 429 -10.23 -12.97 -24.11
N TRP A 430 -9.88 -12.09 -23.17
CA TRP A 430 -9.75 -12.49 -21.78
C TRP A 430 -11.10 -12.71 -21.09
N THR A 431 -12.15 -11.98 -21.48
CA THR A 431 -13.51 -12.22 -20.95
C THR A 431 -14.02 -13.57 -21.45
N ASP A 432 -13.83 -13.89 -22.73
CA ASP A 432 -14.11 -15.23 -23.28
C ASP A 432 -13.33 -16.33 -22.54
N LYS A 433 -12.05 -16.07 -22.23
CA LYS A 433 -11.22 -17.01 -21.46
C LYS A 433 -11.72 -17.21 -20.03
N LEU A 434 -12.16 -16.14 -19.35
CA LEU A 434 -12.72 -16.23 -18.01
C LEU A 434 -14.03 -17.04 -18.02
N MET A 435 -14.88 -16.80 -19.02
CA MET A 435 -16.14 -17.53 -19.21
C MET A 435 -15.90 -19.01 -19.54
N SER A 436 -14.92 -19.30 -20.39
CA SER A 436 -14.48 -20.67 -20.70
C SER A 436 -13.97 -21.37 -19.44
N THR A 437 -13.24 -20.66 -18.58
CA THR A 437 -12.75 -21.20 -17.29
C THR A 437 -13.91 -21.57 -16.37
N PHE A 438 -14.98 -20.79 -16.34
CA PHE A 438 -16.21 -21.14 -15.62
C PHE A 438 -16.91 -22.36 -16.21
N ALA A 439 -17.04 -22.43 -17.55
CA ALA A 439 -17.69 -23.55 -18.23
C ALA A 439 -16.93 -24.88 -18.08
N ASP A 440 -15.60 -24.82 -18.19
CA ASP A 440 -14.70 -25.99 -18.16
C ASP A 440 -14.32 -26.44 -16.75
N ALA A 441 -14.64 -25.64 -15.72
CA ALA A 441 -14.29 -25.95 -14.34
C ALA A 441 -14.91 -27.29 -13.90
N LYS A 442 -14.05 -28.22 -13.47
CA LYS A 442 -14.46 -29.59 -13.10
C LYS A 442 -14.93 -29.72 -11.64
N THR A 443 -14.51 -28.81 -10.77
CA THR A 443 -14.86 -28.81 -9.35
C THR A 443 -15.82 -27.68 -9.03
N VAL A 444 -16.65 -27.90 -8.00
CA VAL A 444 -17.60 -26.86 -7.55
C VAL A 444 -16.86 -25.63 -7.03
N ASP A 445 -15.75 -25.81 -6.31
CA ASP A 445 -14.91 -24.70 -5.85
C ASP A 445 -14.36 -23.85 -7.00
N ALA A 446 -13.86 -24.50 -8.08
CA ALA A 446 -13.36 -23.77 -9.24
C ALA A 446 -14.47 -23.02 -9.98
N LYS A 447 -15.67 -23.63 -10.08
CA LYS A 447 -16.86 -22.95 -10.63
C LYS A 447 -17.28 -21.78 -9.77
N ALA A 448 -17.30 -21.92 -8.44
CA ALA A 448 -17.63 -20.86 -7.50
C ALA A 448 -16.64 -19.69 -7.60
N LEU A 449 -15.33 -20.00 -7.69
CA LEU A 449 -14.28 -19.00 -7.89
C LEU A 449 -14.43 -18.26 -9.21
N ALA A 450 -14.57 -18.97 -10.33
CA ALA A 450 -14.76 -18.33 -11.63
C ALA A 450 -16.04 -17.48 -11.66
N LYS A 451 -17.15 -17.97 -11.08
CA LYS A 451 -18.40 -17.22 -10.93
C LYS A 451 -18.21 -15.94 -10.12
N CYS A 452 -17.49 -16.01 -9.00
CA CYS A 452 -17.17 -14.86 -8.16
C CYS A 452 -16.34 -13.81 -8.91
N LEU A 453 -15.33 -14.25 -9.67
CA LEU A 453 -14.48 -13.36 -10.46
C LEU A 453 -15.26 -12.68 -11.60
N ILE A 454 -16.14 -13.41 -12.29
CA ILE A 454 -17.05 -12.85 -13.32
C ILE A 454 -17.98 -11.81 -12.68
N ALA A 455 -18.67 -12.19 -11.60
CA ALA A 455 -19.56 -11.31 -10.84
C ALA A 455 -18.85 -10.03 -10.41
N ARG A 456 -17.61 -10.15 -9.91
CA ARG A 456 -16.81 -9.01 -9.50
C ARG A 456 -16.41 -8.15 -10.67
N PHE A 457 -15.94 -8.73 -11.77
CA PHE A 457 -15.58 -7.97 -12.97
C PHE A 457 -16.78 -7.18 -13.49
N MET A 458 -17.96 -7.79 -13.58
CA MET A 458 -19.20 -7.10 -13.96
C MET A 458 -19.61 -5.99 -12.97
N SER A 459 -19.25 -6.12 -11.69
CA SER A 459 -19.51 -5.10 -10.67
C SER A 459 -18.51 -3.94 -10.70
N ILE A 460 -17.43 -4.01 -11.49
CA ILE A 460 -16.49 -2.89 -11.63
C ILE A 460 -17.21 -1.71 -12.24
N ASP A 461 -17.91 -1.88 -13.34
CA ASP A 461 -18.83 -0.93 -13.92
C ASP A 461 -19.59 -1.58 -15.08
N ARG A 462 -20.48 -0.81 -15.69
CA ARG A 462 -21.28 -1.24 -16.84
C ARG A 462 -20.49 -1.63 -18.09
N TYR A 463 -19.32 -1.07 -18.34
CA TYR A 463 -18.51 -1.45 -19.51
C TYR A 463 -17.92 -2.83 -19.31
N CYS A 464 -17.45 -3.15 -18.10
CA CYS A 464 -17.04 -4.51 -17.74
C CYS A 464 -18.19 -5.51 -17.87
N LYS A 465 -19.41 -5.12 -17.45
CA LYS A 465 -20.62 -5.93 -17.66
C LYS A 465 -20.88 -6.18 -19.15
N TYR A 466 -20.87 -5.15 -19.99
CA TYR A 466 -21.08 -5.29 -21.43
C TYR A 466 -20.00 -6.14 -22.11
N ALA A 467 -18.73 -6.01 -21.69
CA ALA A 467 -17.65 -6.85 -22.19
C ALA A 467 -17.88 -8.33 -21.90
N ILE A 468 -18.38 -8.68 -20.71
CA ILE A 468 -18.78 -10.05 -20.39
C ILE A 468 -19.98 -10.47 -21.24
N GLN A 469 -21.04 -9.67 -21.28
CA GLN A 469 -22.27 -9.99 -22.02
C GLN A 469 -22.02 -10.26 -23.51
N LYS A 470 -21.14 -9.48 -24.14
CA LYS A 470 -20.80 -9.68 -25.55
C LYS A 470 -20.08 -11.01 -25.80
N THR A 471 -19.22 -11.45 -24.88
CA THR A 471 -18.49 -12.72 -25.04
C THR A 471 -19.33 -13.97 -24.84
N THR A 472 -20.47 -13.81 -24.20
CA THR A 472 -21.24 -14.94 -23.73
C THR A 472 -22.38 -15.26 -24.65
N LYS A 473 -22.30 -16.42 -25.31
CA LYS A 473 -23.45 -17.06 -25.97
C LYS A 473 -24.51 -17.57 -24.98
N TYR A 474 -24.23 -17.47 -23.68
CA TYR A 474 -25.08 -17.96 -22.61
C TYR A 474 -26.22 -16.98 -22.34
N SER A 475 -27.43 -17.55 -22.37
CA SER A 475 -28.76 -17.02 -22.06
C SER A 475 -28.82 -15.79 -21.14
N SER A 476 -29.85 -14.98 -21.36
CA SER A 476 -30.30 -13.75 -20.69
C SER A 476 -30.39 -13.73 -19.15
N ASP A 477 -29.96 -14.78 -18.43
CA ASP A 477 -30.07 -14.93 -16.97
C ASP A 477 -28.81 -14.45 -16.24
N TRP A 478 -28.29 -13.28 -16.62
CA TRP A 478 -27.19 -12.56 -15.95
C TRP A 478 -27.48 -12.25 -14.49
N THR A 479 -28.76 -12.22 -14.18
CA THR A 479 -29.36 -12.15 -12.86
C THR A 479 -28.76 -13.14 -11.85
N ARG A 480 -28.14 -14.24 -12.29
CA ARG A 480 -27.45 -15.21 -11.44
C ARG A 480 -26.05 -14.82 -11.01
N PHE A 481 -25.43 -13.81 -11.64
CA PHE A 481 -24.06 -13.36 -11.33
C PHE A 481 -24.00 -12.16 -10.38
N TYR A 482 -25.13 -11.63 -9.91
CA TYR A 482 -25.10 -10.56 -8.92
C TYR A 482 -24.71 -11.08 -7.53
N PHE A 483 -23.81 -10.36 -6.87
CA PHE A 483 -23.50 -10.59 -5.47
C PHE A 483 -24.69 -10.21 -4.56
N PRO A 484 -24.87 -10.91 -3.43
CA PRO A 484 -25.67 -10.38 -2.34
C PRO A 484 -25.13 -9.01 -1.90
N PRO A 485 -25.99 -8.05 -1.48
CA PRO A 485 -25.56 -6.72 -1.06
C PRO A 485 -24.44 -6.72 -0.01
N ARG A 486 -24.45 -7.69 0.92
CA ARG A 486 -23.41 -7.85 1.95
C ARG A 486 -22.04 -8.17 1.35
N VAL A 487 -21.96 -9.07 0.38
CA VAL A 487 -20.71 -9.46 -0.28
C VAL A 487 -20.20 -8.32 -1.15
N LEU A 488 -21.10 -7.65 -1.89
CA LEU A 488 -20.74 -6.49 -2.71
C LEU A 488 -20.19 -5.36 -1.85
N LYS A 489 -20.81 -5.07 -0.71
CA LYS A 489 -20.31 -4.07 0.25
C LYS A 489 -18.89 -4.41 0.71
N TYR A 490 -18.65 -5.63 1.20
CA TYR A 490 -17.31 -6.07 1.61
C TYR A 490 -16.27 -5.90 0.49
N LEU A 491 -16.58 -6.33 -0.74
CA LEU A 491 -15.66 -6.22 -1.87
C LEU A 491 -15.35 -4.76 -2.24
N ASN A 492 -16.34 -3.87 -2.10
CA ASN A 492 -16.14 -2.44 -2.35
C ASN A 492 -15.36 -1.75 -1.22
N ASP A 493 -15.56 -2.16 0.03
CA ASP A 493 -14.83 -1.65 1.19
C ASP A 493 -13.32 -1.98 1.07
N VAL A 494 -13.00 -3.20 0.65
CA VAL A 494 -11.61 -3.69 0.49
C VAL A 494 -10.86 -3.03 -0.67
N GLU A 495 -11.57 -2.48 -1.66
CA GLU A 495 -10.97 -1.87 -2.85
C GLU A 495 -10.16 -0.58 -2.58
N GLY A 496 -10.15 -0.06 -1.34
CA GLY A 496 -9.19 0.98 -0.93
C GLY A 496 -9.26 2.28 -1.74
N GLY A 497 -10.42 2.66 -2.27
CA GLY A 497 -10.65 3.99 -2.85
C GLY A 497 -10.03 4.24 -4.23
N TYR A 498 -9.42 3.25 -4.88
CA TYR A 498 -8.55 3.50 -6.04
C TYR A 498 -9.26 3.74 -7.37
N PHE A 499 -10.49 3.28 -7.54
CA PHE A 499 -11.26 3.80 -8.65
C PHE A 499 -11.57 5.26 -8.32
N ARG A 500 -11.41 6.15 -9.31
CA ARG A 500 -11.94 7.52 -9.27
C ARG A 500 -13.47 7.46 -9.20
N HIS A 501 -14.02 6.92 -8.13
CA HIS A 501 -15.42 6.92 -7.84
C HIS A 501 -15.68 8.11 -6.93
N CYS A 502 -16.80 8.78 -7.14
CA CYS A 502 -17.32 9.73 -6.18
C CYS A 502 -17.78 8.95 -4.92
N ARG A 503 -16.85 8.55 -4.05
CA ARG A 503 -17.18 7.85 -2.81
C ARG A 503 -17.72 8.84 -1.79
N GLY A 504 -18.96 8.63 -1.36
CA GLY A 504 -19.58 9.38 -0.26
C GLY A 504 -19.60 10.90 -0.50
N ARG A 505 -19.65 11.32 -1.76
CA ARG A 505 -19.66 12.74 -2.11
C ARG A 505 -21.07 13.30 -1.96
N CYS A 506 -21.13 14.49 -1.39
CA CYS A 506 -22.33 15.30 -1.38
C CYS A 506 -22.07 16.44 -2.34
N LEU A 507 -22.76 16.46 -3.48
CA LEU A 507 -22.68 17.58 -4.41
C LEU A 507 -23.70 18.63 -4.01
N VAL A 508 -23.31 19.88 -4.04
CA VAL A 508 -24.17 21.04 -3.80
C VAL A 508 -24.33 21.78 -5.11
N ARG A 509 -25.58 21.98 -5.52
CA ARG A 509 -25.94 22.72 -6.73
C ARG A 509 -26.61 24.04 -6.35
N LEU A 510 -26.01 25.14 -6.78
CA LEU A 510 -26.56 26.48 -6.62
C LEU A 510 -27.19 26.90 -7.94
N LYS A 511 -28.49 27.23 -7.92
CA LYS A 511 -29.18 27.81 -9.07
C LYS A 511 -29.44 29.29 -8.83
N THR A 512 -29.09 30.09 -9.82
CA THR A 512 -29.40 31.53 -9.88
C THR A 512 -30.06 31.82 -11.22
N ASN A 513 -30.57 33.04 -11.44
CA ASN A 513 -31.35 33.50 -12.61
C ASN A 513 -30.69 33.18 -13.99
N ASN A 514 -30.66 31.90 -14.38
CA ASN A 514 -30.09 31.26 -15.56
C ASN A 514 -28.70 30.60 -15.42
N LYS A 515 -28.15 30.40 -14.21
CA LYS A 515 -26.86 29.68 -14.04
C LYS A 515 -26.95 28.57 -13.01
N ILE A 516 -26.21 27.50 -13.28
CA ILE A 516 -26.03 26.36 -12.37
C ILE A 516 -24.56 26.29 -11.99
N HIS A 517 -24.26 26.37 -10.70
CA HIS A 517 -22.94 26.11 -10.14
C HIS A 517 -22.98 24.83 -9.33
N ILE A 518 -21.96 24.00 -9.45
CA ILE A 518 -21.84 22.74 -8.71
C ILE A 518 -20.56 22.80 -7.91
N VAL A 519 -20.62 22.42 -6.64
CA VAL A 519 -19.46 22.31 -5.76
C VAL A 519 -19.54 21.03 -4.93
N ASP A 520 -18.40 20.53 -4.49
CA ASP A 520 -18.38 19.49 -3.46
C ASP A 520 -18.71 20.11 -2.09
N ALA A 521 -19.55 19.46 -1.30
CA ALA A 521 -19.90 19.92 0.05
C ALA A 521 -18.69 19.99 0.99
N GLU A 522 -17.59 19.30 0.66
CA GLU A 522 -16.36 19.36 1.46
C GLU A 522 -15.62 20.71 1.32
N TRP A 523 -15.99 21.54 0.33
CA TRP A 523 -15.26 22.72 -0.11
C TRP A 523 -15.92 24.04 0.35
N ASP A 524 -15.92 24.27 1.66
CA ASP A 524 -16.56 25.44 2.29
C ASP A 524 -16.18 26.78 1.67
N MET A 525 -14.91 26.95 1.27
CA MET A 525 -14.44 28.25 0.77
C MET A 525 -15.11 28.64 -0.54
N ASP A 526 -15.36 27.68 -1.42
CA ASP A 526 -15.91 27.96 -2.74
C ASP A 526 -17.40 28.18 -2.66
N LEU A 527 -18.10 27.41 -1.83
CA LEU A 527 -19.48 27.67 -1.48
C LEU A 527 -19.66 29.07 -0.86
N ALA A 528 -18.81 29.44 0.11
CA ALA A 528 -18.82 30.76 0.74
C ALA A 528 -18.60 31.91 -0.25
N LYS A 529 -17.71 31.75 -1.23
CA LYS A 529 -17.47 32.74 -2.29
C LYS A 529 -18.67 32.86 -3.23
N LEU A 530 -19.23 31.74 -3.70
CA LEU A 530 -20.40 31.74 -4.58
C LEU A 530 -21.62 32.40 -3.90
N LEU A 531 -21.89 32.05 -2.65
CA LEU A 531 -23.02 32.60 -1.91
C LEU A 531 -22.91 34.10 -1.66
N ARG A 532 -21.69 34.61 -1.44
CA ARG A 532 -21.43 36.07 -1.33
C ARG A 532 -21.73 36.80 -2.63
N ARG A 533 -21.44 36.16 -3.75
CA ARG A 533 -21.55 36.79 -5.06
C ARG A 533 -22.99 36.96 -5.53
N TYR A 534 -23.81 35.92 -5.35
CA TYR A 534 -25.15 35.90 -5.94
C TYR A 534 -26.24 36.50 -5.04
N GLY A 535 -25.94 36.76 -3.77
CA GLY A 535 -26.95 37.24 -2.81
C GLY A 535 -28.04 36.20 -2.55
N SER A 536 -29.06 36.57 -1.77
CA SER A 536 -30.16 35.65 -1.38
C SER A 536 -31.37 35.71 -2.31
N GLU A 537 -31.50 36.74 -3.15
CA GLU A 537 -32.66 36.89 -4.02
C GLU A 537 -32.53 35.93 -5.22
N HIS A 538 -33.45 34.95 -5.30
CA HIS A 538 -33.53 33.91 -6.33
C HIS A 538 -32.47 32.79 -6.29
N LEU A 539 -31.73 32.67 -5.18
CA LEU A 539 -30.84 31.54 -4.97
C LEU A 539 -31.62 30.32 -4.47
N THR A 540 -31.50 29.19 -5.17
CA THR A 540 -31.87 27.87 -4.62
C THR A 540 -30.62 27.01 -4.48
N ILE A 541 -30.62 26.19 -3.43
CA ILE A 541 -29.55 25.25 -3.16
C ILE A 541 -30.17 23.86 -3.13
N ASP A 542 -29.64 22.98 -3.95
CA ASP A 542 -30.01 21.57 -3.97
C ASP A 542 -28.78 20.72 -3.59
N VAL A 543 -29.02 19.54 -3.04
CA VAL A 543 -27.96 18.59 -2.69
C VAL A 543 -28.21 17.24 -3.35
N MET A 544 -27.14 16.56 -3.76
CA MET A 544 -27.20 15.18 -4.28
C MET A 544 -26.22 14.31 -3.51
N PHE A 545 -26.71 13.19 -2.99
CA PHE A 545 -25.88 12.19 -2.33
C PHE A 545 -25.46 11.12 -3.31
N ILE A 546 -24.16 11.09 -3.58
CA ILE A 546 -23.58 10.03 -4.38
C ILE A 546 -23.07 8.97 -3.42
N GLY A 547 -23.92 7.95 -3.22
CA GLY A 547 -23.56 6.79 -2.45
C GLY A 547 -22.31 6.11 -3.02
N GLU A 548 -21.61 5.37 -2.17
CA GLU A 548 -20.45 4.61 -2.61
C GLU A 548 -20.81 3.69 -3.77
N ASN A 549 -20.01 3.74 -4.84
CA ASN A 549 -20.18 2.89 -6.02
C ASN A 549 -21.43 3.19 -6.86
N MET A 550 -22.08 4.35 -6.70
CA MET A 550 -23.23 4.73 -7.54
C MET A 550 -22.81 5.43 -8.83
N ALA A 551 -21.72 6.19 -8.80
CA ALA A 551 -21.24 6.96 -9.95
C ALA A 551 -19.78 6.67 -10.29
N MET A 552 -19.43 6.91 -11.56
CA MET A 552 -18.09 6.86 -12.12
C MET A 552 -17.84 8.07 -13.02
N TYR A 553 -16.58 8.37 -13.31
CA TYR A 553 -16.24 9.37 -14.33
C TYR A 553 -16.16 8.74 -15.72
N HIS A 554 -16.83 9.37 -16.67
CA HIS A 554 -16.63 9.17 -18.10
C HIS A 554 -15.71 10.30 -18.58
N HIS A 555 -14.46 9.94 -18.86
CA HIS A 555 -13.46 10.87 -19.36
C HIS A 555 -13.77 11.23 -20.81
N LEU A 556 -13.69 12.51 -21.17
CA LEU A 556 -13.70 12.97 -22.55
C LEU A 556 -12.27 13.27 -22.98
N THR A 557 -11.93 12.87 -24.20
CA THR A 557 -10.57 12.97 -24.72
C THR A 557 -10.52 13.86 -25.95
N GLY A 558 -9.71 14.92 -25.87
CA GLY A 558 -9.48 15.82 -27.00
C GLY A 558 -10.73 16.61 -27.39
N ASP A 559 -10.98 16.71 -28.70
CA ASP A 559 -12.05 17.52 -29.28
C ASP A 559 -13.35 16.72 -29.52
N GLN A 560 -13.52 15.57 -28.87
CA GLN A 560 -14.72 14.75 -29.03
C GLN A 560 -15.92 15.42 -28.33
N PRO A 561 -17.03 15.65 -29.04
CA PRO A 561 -18.22 16.21 -28.44
C PRO A 561 -18.83 15.22 -27.45
N PHE A 562 -19.26 15.70 -26.30
CA PHE A 562 -19.91 14.87 -25.30
C PHE A 562 -21.21 14.25 -25.82
N ASP A 563 -21.29 12.92 -25.92
CA ASP A 563 -22.53 12.19 -26.20
C ASP A 563 -23.12 11.60 -24.90
N PRO A 564 -24.31 12.04 -24.44
CA PRO A 564 -24.94 11.45 -23.26
C PRO A 564 -25.52 10.04 -23.51
N ASN A 565 -25.68 9.64 -24.77
CA ASN A 565 -26.33 8.38 -25.12
C ASN A 565 -25.54 7.19 -24.63
N GLY A 566 -26.25 6.21 -24.04
CA GLY A 566 -25.60 4.97 -23.61
C GLY A 566 -24.71 5.11 -22.38
N HIS A 567 -24.51 6.30 -21.79
CA HIS A 567 -23.62 6.53 -20.63
C HIS A 567 -24.33 6.79 -19.29
N TYR A 568 -25.63 7.13 -19.29
CA TYR A 568 -26.41 7.55 -18.09
C TYR A 568 -25.71 8.65 -17.26
N PRO A 569 -25.35 9.79 -17.88
CA PRO A 569 -24.76 10.92 -17.18
C PRO A 569 -25.69 11.50 -16.11
N LEU A 570 -25.12 11.96 -15.00
CA LEU A 570 -25.87 12.58 -13.91
C LEU A 570 -26.37 13.95 -14.34
N LEU A 571 -27.67 14.18 -14.24
CA LEU A 571 -28.27 15.46 -14.60
C LEU A 571 -27.82 16.53 -13.59
N ALA A 572 -27.26 17.62 -14.10
CA ALA A 572 -27.01 18.85 -13.36
C ALA A 572 -28.25 19.76 -13.34
N GLY A 573 -29.22 19.54 -14.21
CA GLY A 573 -30.43 20.35 -14.35
C GLY A 573 -30.78 20.56 -15.82
N LYS A 574 -31.45 21.67 -16.11
CA LYS A 574 -31.73 22.11 -17.48
C LYS A 574 -31.24 23.53 -17.67
N ASP A 575 -30.71 23.81 -18.85
CA ASP A 575 -30.37 25.17 -19.23
C ASP A 575 -31.64 26.03 -19.25
N ALA A 576 -31.59 27.19 -18.60
CA ALA A 576 -32.77 28.03 -18.45
C ALA A 576 -33.25 28.65 -19.78
N SER A 577 -32.35 28.78 -20.76
CA SER A 577 -32.65 29.42 -22.03
C SER A 577 -33.13 28.44 -23.10
N SER A 578 -32.49 27.28 -23.21
CA SER A 578 -32.79 26.26 -24.22
C SER A 578 -33.73 25.17 -23.70
N GLY A 579 -33.76 24.94 -22.39
CA GLY A 579 -34.45 23.80 -21.78
C GLY A 579 -33.72 22.47 -21.95
N GLU A 580 -32.54 22.48 -22.59
CA GLU A 580 -31.73 21.29 -22.83
C GLU A 580 -31.13 20.76 -21.51
N PRO A 581 -30.96 19.44 -21.37
CA PRO A 581 -30.36 18.85 -20.18
C PRO A 581 -28.89 19.25 -20.06
N LEU A 582 -28.51 19.60 -18.83
CA LEU A 582 -27.13 19.80 -18.43
C LEU A 582 -26.69 18.63 -17.55
N PHE A 583 -25.42 18.28 -17.61
CA PHE A 583 -24.85 17.13 -16.92
C PHE A 583 -23.70 17.54 -16.00
N VAL A 584 -23.53 16.81 -14.90
CA VAL A 584 -22.47 17.09 -13.93
C VAL A 584 -21.13 16.65 -14.51
N ALA A 585 -20.19 17.59 -14.64
CA ALA A 585 -18.84 17.30 -15.06
C ALA A 585 -17.81 17.81 -14.04
N ASP A 586 -16.70 17.11 -13.94
CA ASP A 586 -15.49 17.50 -13.22
C ASP A 586 -14.42 17.92 -14.23
N TYR A 587 -13.65 18.93 -13.87
CA TYR A 587 -12.44 19.32 -14.59
C TYR A 587 -11.28 19.54 -13.62
N HIS A 588 -10.09 19.13 -14.06
CA HIS A 588 -8.89 19.16 -13.25
C HIS A 588 -8.12 20.47 -13.46
N ARG A 589 -7.81 21.16 -12.37
CA ARG A 589 -6.89 22.30 -12.32
C ARG A 589 -5.92 22.07 -11.18
N ASN A 590 -4.79 21.45 -11.50
CA ASN A 590 -3.78 20.97 -10.56
C ASN A 590 -3.57 21.93 -9.35
N PRO A 591 -3.78 21.50 -8.09
CA PRO A 591 -4.15 20.15 -7.60
C PRO A 591 -5.65 19.96 -7.30
N HIS A 592 -6.52 20.84 -7.80
CA HIS A 592 -7.93 20.95 -7.42
C HIS A 592 -8.89 20.39 -8.50
N TYR A 593 -9.93 19.70 -8.06
CA TYR A 593 -11.06 19.22 -8.87
C TYR A 593 -12.23 20.19 -8.77
N PHE A 594 -12.72 20.70 -9.90
CA PHE A 594 -13.84 21.64 -9.93
C PHE A 594 -15.00 21.04 -10.71
N PHE A 595 -16.22 21.38 -10.31
CA PHE A 595 -17.41 20.92 -11.01
C PHE A 595 -18.01 22.00 -11.89
N ALA A 596 -18.60 21.56 -13.00
CA ALA A 596 -19.29 22.38 -13.98
C ALA A 596 -20.50 21.64 -14.53
N ALA A 597 -21.35 22.38 -15.24
CA ALA A 597 -22.48 21.84 -15.98
C ALA A 597 -22.13 21.81 -17.47
N VAL A 598 -22.24 20.65 -18.13
CA VAL A 598 -21.95 20.45 -19.56
C VAL A 598 -23.21 20.04 -20.32
N ALA A 599 -23.41 20.55 -21.53
CA ALA A 599 -24.51 20.16 -22.42
C ALA A 599 -24.05 19.08 -23.41
N ALA A 600 -25.01 18.33 -23.98
CA ALA A 600 -24.73 17.39 -25.06
C ALA A 600 -24.11 18.10 -26.27
N GLY A 601 -23.12 17.47 -26.90
CA GLY A 601 -22.41 18.00 -28.06
C GLY A 601 -21.26 18.98 -27.74
N GLN A 602 -21.07 19.37 -26.48
CA GLN A 602 -19.99 20.28 -26.09
C GLN A 602 -18.65 19.56 -26.00
N THR A 603 -17.60 20.23 -26.47
CA THR A 603 -16.19 19.81 -26.37
C THR A 603 -15.40 20.66 -25.37
N LEU A 604 -15.93 21.84 -25.03
CA LEU A 604 -15.33 22.83 -24.16
C LEU A 604 -16.33 23.18 -23.08
N VAL A 605 -15.86 23.20 -21.83
CA VAL A 605 -16.64 23.70 -20.69
C VAL A 605 -16.05 25.04 -20.26
N GLU A 606 -16.91 26.04 -20.21
CA GLU A 606 -16.62 27.33 -19.59
C GLU A 606 -17.26 27.34 -18.20
N ASN A 607 -16.43 27.38 -17.16
CA ASN A 607 -16.92 27.49 -15.79
C ASN A 607 -16.51 28.83 -15.20
N GLU A 608 -17.48 29.52 -14.62
CA GLU A 608 -17.23 30.72 -13.85
C GLU A 608 -16.90 30.33 -12.41
N GLU A 609 -15.64 30.51 -12.04
CA GLU A 609 -15.14 30.16 -10.73
C GLU A 609 -15.73 31.05 -9.62
N PRO A 610 -15.61 30.62 -8.35
CA PRO A 610 -16.15 31.39 -7.23
C PRO A 610 -15.59 32.81 -7.09
N ASP A 611 -14.42 33.11 -7.66
CA ASP A 611 -13.82 34.45 -7.71
C ASP A 611 -14.28 35.29 -8.92
N GLY A 612 -15.05 34.68 -9.83
CA GLY A 612 -15.57 35.28 -11.05
C GLY A 612 -14.67 35.21 -12.26
N ASN A 613 -13.53 34.54 -12.16
CA ASN A 613 -12.73 34.21 -13.33
C ASN A 613 -13.44 33.14 -14.16
N ILE A 614 -13.41 33.28 -15.49
CA ILE A 614 -13.90 32.26 -16.40
C ILE A 614 -12.72 31.35 -16.72
N TYR A 615 -12.88 30.06 -16.41
CA TYR A 615 -11.93 29.02 -16.78
C TYR A 615 -12.53 28.17 -17.88
N THR A 616 -11.73 27.94 -18.94
CA THR A 616 -12.13 27.13 -20.09
C THR A 616 -11.22 25.93 -20.21
N THR A 617 -11.80 24.74 -20.38
CA THR A 617 -11.04 23.50 -20.50
C THR A 617 -11.73 22.50 -21.41
N THR A 618 -10.92 21.75 -22.17
CA THR A 618 -11.32 20.60 -22.97
C THR A 618 -11.16 19.28 -22.21
N HIS A 619 -10.46 19.29 -21.06
CA HIS A 619 -10.27 18.11 -20.22
C HIS A 619 -11.45 17.98 -19.26
N ILE A 620 -12.51 17.31 -19.71
CA ILE A 620 -13.78 17.21 -19.02
C ILE A 620 -14.03 15.74 -18.65
N CYS A 621 -14.54 15.51 -17.44
CA CYS A 621 -14.90 14.19 -16.93
C CYS A 621 -16.36 14.21 -16.48
N VAL A 622 -17.28 13.64 -17.26
CA VAL A 622 -18.71 13.64 -16.93
C VAL A 622 -19.01 12.57 -15.89
N LEU A 623 -19.76 12.88 -14.84
CA LEU A 623 -20.22 11.88 -13.90
C LEU A 623 -21.36 11.09 -14.53
N CYS A 624 -21.27 9.77 -14.46
CA CYS A 624 -22.24 8.83 -14.99
C CYS A 624 -22.62 7.80 -13.93
N LEU A 625 -23.79 7.17 -14.07
CA LEU A 625 -24.10 5.99 -13.27
C LEU A 625 -23.08 4.88 -13.56
N ARG A 626 -22.56 4.28 -12.49
CA ARG A 626 -21.60 3.17 -12.59
C ARG A 626 -22.22 1.92 -13.23
N HIS A 627 -23.52 1.71 -13.00
CA HIS A 627 -24.28 0.56 -13.47
C HIS A 627 -25.54 1.00 -14.21
N ASP A 628 -26.08 0.13 -15.07
CA ASP A 628 -27.34 0.43 -15.75
C ASP A 628 -28.46 0.55 -14.71
N PRO A 629 -29.42 1.49 -14.85
CA PRO A 629 -30.58 1.57 -13.97
C PRO A 629 -31.37 0.26 -13.86
N SER A 630 -31.28 -0.63 -14.86
CA SER A 630 -31.91 -1.97 -14.83
C SER A 630 -31.20 -2.98 -13.94
N ASP A 631 -29.92 -2.77 -13.61
CA ASP A 631 -29.12 -3.68 -12.77
C ASP A 631 -29.40 -3.49 -11.27
N VAL A 632 -29.99 -2.34 -10.97
CA VAL A 632 -30.34 -1.83 -9.67
C VAL A 632 -31.50 -2.68 -9.11
N ARG A 633 -31.17 -3.84 -8.54
CA ARG A 633 -32.15 -4.65 -7.80
C ARG A 633 -32.50 -3.95 -6.50
N ALA A 634 -33.80 -3.85 -6.20
CA ALA A 634 -34.28 -3.37 -4.90
C ALA A 634 -33.54 -4.08 -3.73
N PRO A 635 -33.20 -3.34 -2.65
CA PRO A 635 -33.78 -2.07 -2.25
C PRO A 635 -32.80 -0.91 -2.46
N PHE A 636 -32.81 -0.31 -3.65
CA PHE A 636 -32.48 1.10 -3.72
C PHE A 636 -33.69 1.87 -3.21
N PRO A 637 -33.51 3.04 -2.57
CA PRO A 637 -34.64 3.88 -2.17
C PRO A 637 -35.56 4.05 -3.38
N SER A 638 -36.85 3.84 -3.20
CA SER A 638 -37.81 4.16 -4.25
C SER A 638 -37.65 5.64 -4.57
N ILE A 639 -37.32 5.95 -5.82
CA ILE A 639 -37.17 7.33 -6.27
C ILE A 639 -38.52 8.03 -6.02
N PRO A 640 -38.55 9.12 -5.25
CA PRO A 640 -39.77 9.90 -5.06
C PRO A 640 -40.36 10.27 -6.43
N LYS A 641 -41.70 10.29 -6.55
CA LYS A 641 -42.36 10.61 -7.84
C LYS A 641 -42.03 12.02 -8.34
N ASP A 642 -41.60 12.87 -7.42
CA ASP A 642 -41.22 14.27 -7.52
C ASP A 642 -39.70 14.49 -7.40
N ALA A 643 -38.90 13.43 -7.54
CA ALA A 643 -37.44 13.52 -7.52
C ALA A 643 -36.92 14.49 -8.59
N MET A 644 -36.11 15.46 -8.16
CA MET A 644 -35.62 16.54 -9.01
C MET A 644 -34.43 16.09 -9.84
N ASP A 645 -34.53 16.25 -11.17
CA ASP A 645 -33.47 15.95 -12.15
C ASP A 645 -32.79 14.58 -11.90
N ALA A 646 -33.60 13.52 -11.80
CA ALA A 646 -33.12 12.18 -11.45
C ALA A 646 -32.40 11.47 -12.60
N THR A 647 -31.27 10.83 -12.29
CA THR A 647 -30.59 9.85 -13.14
C THR A 647 -30.52 8.52 -12.38
N GLY A 648 -31.41 7.58 -12.71
CA GLY A 648 -31.54 6.32 -11.96
C GLY A 648 -31.82 6.60 -10.47
N PRO A 649 -31.10 5.98 -9.51
CA PRO A 649 -31.33 6.21 -8.08
C PRO A 649 -30.86 7.59 -7.59
N LEU A 650 -29.99 8.28 -8.35
CA LEU A 650 -29.43 9.57 -7.96
C LEU A 650 -30.35 10.70 -8.39
N HIS A 651 -30.64 11.62 -7.47
CA HIS A 651 -31.49 12.77 -7.71
C HIS A 651 -31.11 13.91 -6.77
N TRP A 652 -31.57 15.11 -7.09
CA TRP A 652 -31.37 16.28 -6.26
C TRP A 652 -32.49 16.42 -5.23
N LEU A 653 -32.12 16.87 -4.04
CA LEU A 653 -33.03 17.20 -2.95
C LEU A 653 -32.94 18.71 -2.69
N ALA A 654 -34.08 19.37 -2.54
CA ALA A 654 -34.11 20.78 -2.20
C ALA A 654 -33.50 21.00 -0.81
N PHE A 655 -32.53 21.89 -0.69
CA PHE A 655 -31.90 22.24 0.59
C PHE A 655 -32.31 23.64 1.06
N TRP A 656 -32.38 24.60 0.14
CA TRP A 656 -32.75 25.99 0.40
C TRP A 656 -33.59 26.55 -0.76
N PRO A 657 -34.67 27.32 -0.49
CA PRO A 657 -35.09 27.87 0.80
C PRO A 657 -35.87 26.91 1.71
N GLU A 658 -36.42 25.84 1.16
CA GLU A 658 -37.16 24.82 1.91
C GLU A 658 -36.38 23.50 1.85
N LYS A 659 -36.02 22.98 3.03
CA LYS A 659 -35.22 21.77 3.17
C LYS A 659 -36.10 20.53 3.03
N ASP A 660 -35.75 19.67 2.09
CA ASP A 660 -36.42 18.41 1.85
C ASP A 660 -36.35 17.51 3.11
N PRO A 661 -37.49 16.94 3.56
CA PRO A 661 -37.53 16.10 4.75
C PRO A 661 -36.67 14.82 4.65
N GLU A 662 -36.33 14.35 3.44
CA GLU A 662 -35.49 13.18 3.25
C GLU A 662 -34.03 13.41 3.68
N ILE A 663 -33.56 14.66 3.60
CA ILE A 663 -32.19 15.05 4.02
C ILE A 663 -31.95 14.72 5.49
N SER A 664 -32.99 14.79 6.33
CA SER A 664 -32.90 14.52 7.78
C SER A 664 -32.98 13.03 8.13
N ARG A 665 -33.24 12.14 7.15
CA ARG A 665 -33.41 10.70 7.43
C ARG A 665 -32.09 9.93 7.41
N ASP A 666 -31.06 10.44 6.73
CA ASP A 666 -29.76 9.77 6.62
C ASP A 666 -28.76 10.32 7.65
N LEU A 667 -28.69 9.65 8.81
CA LEU A 667 -27.80 10.01 9.90
C LEU A 667 -26.31 9.96 9.53
N SER A 668 -25.94 9.19 8.50
CA SER A 668 -24.52 9.00 8.13
C SER A 668 -23.89 10.27 7.54
N ILE A 669 -24.71 11.14 6.97
CA ILE A 669 -24.31 12.36 6.27
C ILE A 669 -24.81 13.63 6.97
N GLN A 670 -25.49 13.50 8.10
CA GLN A 670 -26.05 14.63 8.86
C GLN A 670 -25.00 15.69 9.20
N HIS A 671 -23.78 15.27 9.58
CA HIS A 671 -22.67 16.19 9.88
C HIS A 671 -22.30 17.10 8.68
N LYS A 672 -22.44 16.62 7.43
CA LYS A 672 -22.22 17.42 6.23
C LYS A 672 -23.32 18.49 6.07
N PHE A 673 -24.56 18.19 6.44
CA PHE A 673 -25.66 19.18 6.42
C PHE A 673 -25.59 20.17 7.54
N ASP A 674 -25.23 19.75 8.75
CA ASP A 674 -25.10 20.67 9.88
C ASP A 674 -24.06 21.75 9.57
N ARG A 675 -22.99 21.37 8.86
CA ARG A 675 -21.98 22.28 8.31
C ARG A 675 -22.56 23.23 7.27
N LEU A 676 -23.34 22.72 6.31
CA LEU A 676 -24.00 23.54 5.28
C LEU A 676 -25.03 24.52 5.90
N ASP A 677 -25.83 24.06 6.84
CA ASP A 677 -26.78 24.86 7.62
C ASP A 677 -26.06 25.97 8.40
N ALA A 678 -24.91 25.68 9.00
CA ALA A 678 -24.10 26.68 9.70
C ALA A 678 -23.54 27.76 8.76
N VAL A 679 -23.09 27.38 7.57
CA VAL A 679 -22.64 28.31 6.52
C VAL A 679 -23.79 29.21 6.07
N LEU A 680 -24.97 28.64 5.77
CA LEU A 680 -26.15 29.41 5.36
C LEU A 680 -26.66 30.34 6.46
N ALA A 681 -26.74 29.86 7.70
CA ALA A 681 -27.16 30.68 8.84
C ALA A 681 -26.22 31.89 9.05
N THR A 682 -24.92 31.70 8.82
CA THR A 682 -23.92 32.79 8.92
C THR A 682 -24.12 33.82 7.80
N LEU A 683 -24.40 33.36 6.59
CA LEU A 683 -24.65 34.23 5.44
C LEU A 683 -25.95 35.03 5.57
N LEU A 684 -27.03 34.40 6.04
CA LEU A 684 -28.32 35.08 6.27
C LEU A 684 -28.24 36.13 7.39
N LYS A 685 -27.37 35.92 8.38
CA LYS A 685 -27.11 36.92 9.42
C LYS A 685 -26.32 38.11 8.87
N THR A 686 -25.36 37.86 7.99
CA THR A 686 -24.48 38.91 7.45
C THR A 686 -25.09 39.68 6.28
N SER A 687 -26.01 39.10 5.52
CA SER A 687 -26.76 39.82 4.47
C SER A 687 -27.65 40.92 5.05
N ASN A 688 -28.10 40.76 6.29
CA ASN A 688 -28.94 41.71 7.01
C ASN A 688 -28.15 42.81 7.78
N SER A 689 -26.84 42.67 7.93
CA SER A 689 -26.00 43.67 8.62
C SER A 689 -25.38 44.66 7.64
N CYS A 690 -25.17 45.92 8.05
CA CYS A 690 -24.48 46.94 7.25
C CYS A 690 -22.95 46.75 7.25
N ASP A 691 -22.47 45.54 7.57
CA ASP A 691 -21.04 45.26 7.72
C ASP A 691 -20.31 45.31 6.38
N THR A 692 -19.07 45.79 6.42
CA THR A 692 -18.20 45.81 5.24
C THR A 692 -17.86 44.39 4.77
N GLU A 693 -17.59 44.23 3.48
CA GLU A 693 -17.28 42.96 2.83
C GLU A 693 -16.14 42.18 3.51
N ARG A 694 -15.12 42.90 3.99
CA ARG A 694 -13.99 42.31 4.74
C ARG A 694 -14.44 41.69 6.07
N VAL A 695 -15.30 42.36 6.82
CA VAL A 695 -15.82 41.86 8.11
C VAL A 695 -16.68 40.60 7.90
N ARG A 696 -17.51 40.59 6.85
CA ARG A 696 -18.30 39.40 6.49
C ARG A 696 -17.40 38.22 6.13
N SER A 697 -16.31 38.45 5.39
CA SER A 697 -15.33 37.40 5.04
C SER A 697 -14.67 36.79 6.27
N ASP A 698 -14.22 37.63 7.22
CA ASP A 698 -13.57 37.16 8.45
C ASP A 698 -14.52 36.41 9.39
N MET A 699 -15.80 36.78 9.42
CA MET A 699 -16.81 36.05 10.20
C MET A 699 -17.09 34.66 9.61
N LEU A 700 -17.23 34.59 8.28
CA LEU A 700 -17.48 33.32 7.59
C LEU A 700 -16.30 32.37 7.71
N HIS A 701 -15.06 32.88 7.55
CA HIS A 701 -13.87 32.06 7.72
C HIS A 701 -13.73 31.52 9.16
N ARG A 702 -14.11 32.31 10.17
CA ARG A 702 -14.15 31.87 11.57
C ARG A 702 -15.23 30.82 11.83
N ALA A 703 -16.43 30.98 11.25
CA ALA A 703 -17.50 30.00 11.37
C ALA A 703 -17.10 28.65 10.76
N THR A 704 -16.56 28.67 9.54
CA THR A 704 -16.00 27.49 8.86
C THR A 704 -14.90 26.81 9.68
N ARG A 705 -13.90 27.55 10.17
CA ARG A 705 -12.85 26.96 11.02
C ARG A 705 -13.40 26.32 12.29
N ARG A 706 -14.40 26.95 12.92
CA ARG A 706 -15.01 26.44 14.14
C ARG A 706 -15.71 25.09 13.89
N VAL A 707 -16.49 24.99 12.82
CA VAL A 707 -17.15 23.72 12.44
C VAL A 707 -16.13 22.64 12.13
N ASN A 708 -15.02 22.96 11.44
CA ASN A 708 -13.96 21.99 11.14
C ASN A 708 -13.23 21.49 12.39
N LEU A 709 -13.04 22.34 13.40
CA LEU A 709 -12.41 21.96 14.66
C LEU A 709 -13.33 21.12 15.55
N GLU A 710 -14.63 21.45 15.57
CA GLU A 710 -15.62 20.78 16.42
C GLU A 710 -16.13 19.45 15.82
N GLY A 711 -16.10 19.28 14.49
CA GLY A 711 -16.59 18.09 13.77
C GLY A 711 -15.56 17.01 13.43
N SER A 712 -14.31 17.10 13.92
CA SER A 712 -13.29 16.08 13.65
C SER A 712 -13.57 14.79 14.46
N PRO A 713 -13.56 13.60 13.82
CA PRO A 713 -13.73 12.30 14.51
C PRO A 713 -12.74 12.09 15.67
N PHE A 714 -11.56 12.71 15.60
CA PHE A 714 -10.53 12.66 16.63
C PHE A 714 -10.97 13.30 17.95
N HIS A 715 -11.75 14.38 17.88
CA HIS A 715 -12.29 15.03 19.08
C HIS A 715 -13.44 14.22 19.70
N GLU A 716 -14.25 13.57 18.87
CA GLU A 716 -15.38 12.75 19.32
C GLU A 716 -14.89 11.45 19.99
N SER A 717 -13.87 10.78 19.44
CA SER A 717 -13.26 9.60 20.07
C SER A 717 -12.61 9.92 21.41
N GLN A 718 -11.94 11.07 21.55
CA GLN A 718 -11.40 11.52 22.83
C GLN A 718 -12.50 11.87 23.83
N ARG A 719 -13.63 12.42 23.36
CA ARG A 719 -14.77 12.78 24.23
C ARG A 719 -15.50 11.54 24.73
N GLU A 720 -15.72 10.54 23.88
CA GLU A 720 -16.30 9.25 24.25
C GLU A 720 -15.38 8.46 25.19
N GLU A 721 -14.07 8.48 24.96
CA GLU A 721 -13.09 7.85 25.86
C GLU A 721 -13.03 8.57 27.22
N PHE A 722 -13.15 9.90 27.24
CA PHE A 722 -13.20 10.69 28.48
C PHE A 722 -14.51 10.48 29.26
N VAL A 723 -15.64 10.33 28.58
CA VAL A 723 -16.95 10.02 29.18
C VAL A 723 -17.00 8.57 29.67
N SER A 724 -16.46 7.62 28.91
CA SER A 724 -16.35 6.20 29.29
C SER A 724 -15.46 6.01 30.53
N LYS A 725 -14.32 6.70 30.61
CA LYS A 725 -13.44 6.68 31.79
C LYS A 725 -14.07 7.33 33.03
N ARG A 726 -15.01 8.27 32.86
CA ARG A 726 -15.76 8.87 33.97
C ARG A 726 -16.87 7.96 34.52
N CYS A 727 -17.43 7.07 33.71
CA CYS A 727 -18.52 6.19 34.11
C CYS A 727 -18.08 4.91 34.85
N CYS A 728 -16.78 4.60 34.89
CA CYS A 728 -16.26 3.36 35.50
C CYS A 728 -15.46 3.55 36.81
N GLY A 729 -15.49 4.74 37.42
CA GLY A 729 -14.80 5.00 38.69
C GLY A 729 -15.72 4.87 39.91
N GLU A 730 -15.57 3.79 40.68
CA GLU A 730 -16.05 3.68 42.06
C GLU A 730 -15.43 4.82 42.90
N THR A 731 -16.29 5.71 43.41
CA THR A 731 -15.88 6.81 44.30
C THR A 731 -15.89 6.33 45.76
N ASP A 732 -14.70 6.14 46.34
CA ASP A 732 -14.52 6.34 47.79
C ASP A 732 -14.13 7.80 48.03
N GLY A 733 -14.87 8.43 48.93
CA GLY A 733 -15.01 9.87 49.03
C GLY A 733 -13.77 10.64 49.46
N ILE A 734 -13.48 11.70 48.72
CA ILE A 734 -12.85 12.92 49.22
C ILE A 734 -13.61 14.09 48.58
N ALA A 735 -14.03 15.06 49.40
CA ALA A 735 -14.76 16.24 48.98
C ALA A 735 -13.92 17.10 48.00
N GLU A 736 -14.49 17.47 46.86
CA GLU A 736 -13.90 18.42 45.92
C GLU A 736 -14.60 19.79 46.02
N GLU A 737 -13.79 20.84 46.20
CA GLU A 737 -14.14 22.23 45.90
C GLU A 737 -14.08 22.50 44.39
N PRO A 738 -14.86 23.47 43.86
CA PRO A 738 -14.90 23.74 42.43
C PRO A 738 -13.68 24.57 41.98
N VAL A 739 -12.92 24.04 41.03
CA VAL A 739 -11.89 24.79 40.29
C VAL A 739 -12.56 25.56 39.15
N GLU A 740 -12.69 26.88 39.30
CA GLU A 740 -13.00 27.80 38.20
C GLU A 740 -11.78 27.95 37.28
N PHE A 741 -11.93 27.57 36.00
CA PHE A 741 -10.98 27.94 34.95
C PHE A 741 -11.26 29.38 34.50
N SER A 742 -10.42 30.30 34.97
CA SER A 742 -10.33 31.66 34.41
C SER A 742 -9.20 31.72 33.38
N LEU A 743 -9.56 31.92 32.12
CA LEU A 743 -8.62 32.28 31.06
C LEU A 743 -8.33 33.78 31.21
N SER A 744 -7.15 34.13 31.70
CA SER A 744 -6.62 35.49 31.64
C SER A 744 -5.89 35.68 30.30
N ALA A 745 -6.36 36.67 29.55
CA ALA A 745 -5.61 37.29 28.47
C ALA A 745 -4.66 38.31 29.10
N ASP A 746 -3.37 38.22 28.79
CA ASP A 746 -2.48 39.36 28.49
C ASP A 746 -1.02 38.90 28.34
N SER A 747 -0.44 39.13 27.17
CA SER A 747 0.74 39.98 27.03
C SER A 747 1.14 40.10 25.56
N ASN A 748 0.91 41.31 25.04
CA ASN A 748 1.54 41.84 23.84
C ASN A 748 3.06 41.76 23.97
N SER A 749 3.73 41.33 22.91
CA SER A 749 5.11 41.73 22.66
C SER A 749 5.23 42.23 21.23
N ASP A 750 5.76 43.43 21.14
CA ASP A 750 5.94 44.26 19.97
C ASP A 750 6.82 43.59 18.92
N PHE A 751 6.40 43.65 17.65
CA PHE A 751 7.29 43.44 16.51
C PHE A 751 7.19 44.65 15.58
N GLU A 752 8.30 45.40 15.52
CA GLU A 752 8.48 46.57 14.68
C GLU A 752 8.38 46.20 13.20
N SER A 753 7.54 46.93 12.48
CA SER A 753 7.38 46.88 11.04
C SER A 753 8.41 47.78 10.35
N GLY A 754 9.46 47.17 9.80
CA GLY A 754 10.35 47.79 8.82
C GLY A 754 9.71 47.79 7.44
N CYS A 755 9.29 48.96 6.97
CA CYS A 755 8.87 49.21 5.59
C CYS A 755 10.08 49.16 4.65
N TYR A 756 9.98 48.44 3.53
CA TYR A 756 10.75 48.74 2.32
C TYR A 756 9.90 48.52 1.07
N THR A 757 10.10 49.42 0.14
CA THR A 757 9.25 49.87 -0.97
C THR A 757 9.37 49.05 -2.25
N ASP A 758 8.25 49.01 -2.99
CA ASP A 758 8.07 48.94 -4.44
C ASP A 758 9.33 49.01 -5.31
N TRP A 759 9.54 48.02 -6.18
CA TRP A 759 10.24 48.19 -7.45
C TRP A 759 9.51 47.43 -8.57
N ASP A 760 9.20 48.20 -9.61
CA ASP A 760 8.50 47.86 -10.85
C ASP A 760 9.09 46.68 -11.63
N ASP A 761 8.18 45.88 -12.19
CA ASP A 761 8.40 45.00 -13.34
C ASP A 761 8.40 45.84 -14.63
N SER A 762 9.52 45.84 -15.35
CA SER A 762 9.53 46.18 -16.76
C SER A 762 10.57 45.37 -17.54
N THR A 763 10.02 44.49 -18.40
CA THR A 763 10.45 44.17 -19.77
C THR A 763 11.93 44.29 -20.14
N LEU A 764 12.51 43.20 -20.68
CA LEU A 764 13.41 43.27 -21.84
C LEU A 764 13.54 41.92 -22.55
N ASN A 765 13.09 41.89 -23.80
CA ASN A 765 13.55 40.99 -24.86
C ASN A 765 15.02 41.24 -25.16
N SER A 766 15.81 40.21 -25.44
CA SER A 766 16.83 40.27 -26.50
C SER A 766 17.32 38.90 -26.93
N GLU A 767 17.34 38.72 -28.25
CA GLU A 767 17.92 37.62 -29.00
C GLU A 767 19.46 37.56 -28.93
N ASN A 768 19.97 36.38 -29.29
CA ASN A 768 21.15 36.11 -30.14
C ASN A 768 22.59 36.00 -29.60
N SER A 769 23.30 35.12 -30.31
CA SER A 769 24.74 34.77 -30.34
C SER A 769 25.20 33.77 -29.26
N GLY A 770 25.81 32.62 -29.55
CA GLY A 770 26.60 32.22 -30.71
C GLY A 770 28.08 32.41 -30.40
N GLN A 771 28.73 31.41 -29.76
CA GLN A 771 30.19 31.31 -29.73
C GLN A 771 30.68 29.88 -29.49
N GLU A 772 31.55 29.43 -30.38
CA GLU A 772 32.20 28.13 -30.47
C GLU A 772 33.42 27.99 -29.54
N SER A 773 33.81 26.72 -29.32
CA SER A 773 35.20 26.15 -29.24
C SER A 773 35.49 25.35 -27.94
N PRO A 774 36.48 24.43 -27.90
CA PRO A 774 36.75 23.32 -28.83
C PRO A 774 37.23 22.01 -28.13
N LEU A 775 37.29 20.92 -28.93
CA LEU A 775 38.28 19.81 -28.93
C LEU A 775 38.57 19.00 -27.63
N LEU A 776 38.28 17.69 -27.70
CA LEU A 776 39.32 16.64 -27.59
C LEU A 776 38.79 15.29 -28.10
N SER A 777 39.35 14.86 -29.22
CA SER A 777 39.28 13.52 -29.79
C SER A 777 40.36 12.62 -29.18
N LEU A 778 40.05 11.37 -28.90
CA LEU A 778 41.02 10.27 -29.04
C LEU A 778 40.25 8.99 -29.40
N ALA A 779 40.62 8.47 -30.55
CA ALA A 779 40.08 7.30 -31.22
C ALA A 779 40.95 6.06 -30.94
N ASN A 780 40.51 4.95 -31.54
CA ASN A 780 41.25 3.73 -31.91
C ASN A 780 41.28 2.62 -30.82
N GLU A 781 41.05 1.34 -31.11
CA GLU A 781 41.17 0.62 -32.40
C GLU A 781 40.74 -0.88 -32.30
N PHE A 782 40.39 -1.48 -33.46
CA PHE A 782 40.48 -2.91 -33.90
C PHE A 782 39.36 -3.97 -33.66
N PRO A 783 39.25 -5.02 -34.55
CA PRO A 783 38.95 -4.98 -36.00
C PRO A 783 37.84 -5.95 -36.45
N GLU A 784 37.42 -5.77 -37.72
CA GLU A 784 36.65 -6.70 -38.56
C GLU A 784 37.55 -7.68 -39.37
N GLU A 785 36.85 -8.58 -40.08
CA GLU A 785 37.23 -9.57 -41.12
C GLU A 785 37.33 -11.03 -40.60
N THR A 786 36.64 -12.03 -41.17
CA THR A 786 36.58 -12.41 -42.60
C THR A 786 35.30 -13.17 -43.02
N MET A 787 35.16 -13.33 -44.33
CA MET A 787 33.98 -13.55 -45.20
C MET A 787 33.95 -14.97 -45.86
N PHE A 788 32.80 -15.33 -46.47
CA PHE A 788 32.47 -16.43 -47.43
C PHE A 788 32.21 -17.86 -46.89
N MET A 789 31.23 -18.68 -47.34
CA MET A 789 30.60 -18.87 -48.67
C MET A 789 29.10 -19.26 -48.63
N LYS A 790 28.39 -18.96 -49.73
CA LYS A 790 27.05 -19.44 -50.13
C LYS A 790 27.01 -20.94 -50.47
N LYS A 791 25.87 -21.60 -50.23
CA LYS A 791 25.28 -22.54 -51.21
C LYS A 791 23.77 -22.74 -50.99
N ASP A 792 23.04 -22.79 -52.10
CA ASP A 792 21.58 -22.91 -52.22
C ASP A 792 21.04 -24.29 -51.79
N ALA A 793 19.80 -24.32 -51.28
CA ALA A 793 18.84 -25.42 -51.50
C ALA A 793 17.40 -24.98 -51.20
N SER A 794 16.52 -25.35 -52.12
CA SER A 794 15.08 -25.11 -52.22
C SER A 794 14.22 -26.09 -51.39
N ASP A 795 13.01 -25.63 -51.08
CA ASP A 795 11.73 -26.35 -50.93
C ASP A 795 11.51 -27.49 -49.89
N ALA A 796 10.34 -27.36 -49.25
CA ALA A 796 9.42 -28.38 -48.72
C ALA A 796 9.52 -28.85 -47.24
N SER A 797 8.55 -28.35 -46.47
CA SER A 797 7.56 -29.05 -45.62
C SER A 797 7.96 -29.99 -44.47
N ASP A 798 7.28 -29.72 -43.34
CA ASP A 798 6.70 -30.64 -42.36
C ASP A 798 7.53 -31.22 -41.19
N ILE A 799 7.31 -30.60 -40.02
CA ILE A 799 6.92 -31.18 -38.73
C ILE A 799 7.64 -32.48 -38.29
N CYS A 800 8.73 -32.32 -37.56
CA CYS A 800 9.05 -32.94 -36.25
C CYS A 800 10.54 -32.74 -35.94
N GLY A 801 10.85 -32.02 -34.85
CA GLY A 801 12.22 -31.67 -34.48
C GLY A 801 13.03 -32.88 -34.01
N ASN A 802 14.18 -33.10 -34.66
CA ASN A 802 15.30 -33.89 -34.15
C ASN A 802 16.25 -32.95 -33.41
N PHE A 803 16.64 -33.32 -32.18
CA PHE A 803 17.75 -32.69 -31.44
C PHE A 803 19.03 -32.79 -32.27
N THR A 804 19.71 -31.67 -32.47
CA THR A 804 20.99 -31.61 -33.19
C THR A 804 22.17 -31.82 -32.23
N GLU A 805 23.35 -32.22 -32.73
CA GLU A 805 24.58 -32.30 -31.91
C GLU A 805 24.96 -30.94 -31.30
N ASP A 806 24.56 -29.84 -31.94
CA ASP A 806 24.76 -28.48 -31.43
C ASP A 806 23.94 -28.19 -30.17
N ASP A 807 22.75 -28.80 -30.04
CA ASP A 807 21.91 -28.69 -28.83
C ASP A 807 22.53 -29.43 -27.63
N ALA A 808 23.20 -30.56 -27.87
CA ALA A 808 23.93 -31.30 -26.84
C ALA A 808 25.17 -30.54 -26.35
N HIS A 809 25.87 -29.84 -27.25
CA HIS A 809 27.01 -28.99 -26.90
C HIS A 809 26.57 -27.74 -26.12
N ALA A 810 25.47 -27.10 -26.52
CA ALA A 810 24.88 -25.97 -25.78
C ALA A 810 24.41 -26.39 -24.38
N TRP A 811 23.86 -27.60 -24.23
CA TRP A 811 23.45 -28.14 -22.94
C TRP A 811 24.64 -28.49 -22.04
N GLY A 812 25.73 -29.03 -22.62
CA GLY A 812 27.00 -29.26 -21.92
C GLY A 812 27.63 -27.96 -21.41
N THR A 813 27.67 -26.93 -22.25
CA THR A 813 28.21 -25.60 -21.91
C THR A 813 27.38 -24.92 -20.80
N CYS A 814 26.04 -25.02 -20.87
CA CYS A 814 25.17 -24.52 -19.81
C CYS A 814 25.38 -25.24 -18.47
N ASN A 815 25.65 -26.55 -18.47
CA ASN A 815 25.93 -27.30 -17.25
C ASN A 815 27.30 -26.96 -16.65
N GLU A 816 28.33 -26.73 -17.47
CA GLU A 816 29.64 -26.27 -16.98
C GLU A 816 29.57 -24.87 -16.36
N ILE A 817 28.88 -23.92 -17.00
CA ILE A 817 28.64 -22.58 -16.44
C ILE A 817 27.87 -22.68 -15.11
N ARG A 818 26.87 -23.56 -15.04
CA ARG A 818 26.11 -23.79 -13.80
C ARG A 818 26.97 -24.37 -12.68
N ILE A 819 27.89 -25.28 -12.98
CA ILE A 819 28.83 -25.84 -11.99
C ILE A 819 29.79 -24.75 -11.50
N GLN A 820 30.35 -23.93 -12.39
CA GLN A 820 31.24 -22.82 -12.02
C GLN A 820 30.55 -21.81 -11.09
N VAL A 821 29.29 -21.45 -11.39
CA VAL A 821 28.49 -20.57 -10.53
C VAL A 821 28.26 -21.18 -9.15
N LEU A 822 27.95 -22.48 -9.07
CA LEU A 822 27.76 -23.18 -7.79
C LEU A 822 29.06 -23.29 -6.97
N GLU A 823 30.21 -23.50 -7.61
CA GLU A 823 31.51 -23.52 -6.96
C GLU A 823 31.89 -22.14 -6.40
N GLU A 824 31.61 -21.07 -7.14
CA GLU A 824 31.86 -19.70 -6.70
C GLU A 824 30.91 -19.28 -5.54
N GLU A 825 29.65 -19.72 -5.58
CA GLU A 825 28.71 -19.55 -4.46
C GLU A 825 29.15 -20.32 -3.21
N LEU A 826 29.64 -21.55 -3.36
CA LEU A 826 30.15 -22.36 -2.25
C LEU A 826 31.39 -21.70 -1.63
N ARG A 827 32.32 -21.22 -2.47
CA ARG A 827 33.53 -20.51 -2.03
C ARG A 827 33.20 -19.23 -1.28
N SER A 828 32.25 -18.44 -1.80
CA SER A 828 31.77 -17.22 -1.15
C SER A 828 31.14 -17.51 0.23
N THR A 829 30.39 -18.62 0.33
CA THR A 829 29.78 -19.05 1.60
C THR A 829 30.85 -19.46 2.62
N GLN A 830 31.87 -20.20 2.20
CA GLN A 830 32.99 -20.60 3.06
C GLN A 830 33.80 -19.40 3.56
N ILE A 831 34.05 -18.41 2.70
CA ILE A 831 34.73 -17.16 3.08
C ILE A 831 33.90 -16.38 4.12
N LEU A 832 32.58 -16.29 3.92
CA LEU A 832 31.69 -15.61 4.87
C LEU A 832 31.70 -16.29 6.24
N VAL A 833 31.61 -17.62 6.28
CA VAL A 833 31.68 -18.40 7.53
C VAL A 833 33.04 -18.20 8.23
N ALA A 834 34.14 -18.22 7.47
CA ALA A 834 35.47 -17.98 8.03
C ALA A 834 35.61 -16.55 8.59
N LYS A 835 35.06 -15.55 7.89
CA LYS A 835 35.04 -14.15 8.35
C LYS A 835 34.21 -13.99 9.63
N GLN A 836 33.04 -14.63 9.69
CA GLN A 836 32.18 -14.65 10.89
C GLN A 836 32.87 -15.32 12.07
N GLN A 837 33.57 -16.44 11.85
CA GLN A 837 34.35 -17.10 12.90
C GLN A 837 35.52 -16.23 13.38
N SER A 838 36.21 -15.56 12.46
CA SER A 838 37.30 -14.61 12.79
C SER A 838 36.78 -13.43 13.62
N GLU A 839 35.65 -12.84 13.25
CA GLU A 839 35.03 -11.76 14.03
C GLU A 839 34.52 -12.26 15.39
N LEU A 840 33.97 -13.47 15.46
CA LEU A 840 33.62 -14.07 16.75
C LEU A 840 34.85 -14.24 17.65
N HIS A 841 36.01 -14.59 17.08
CA HIS A 841 37.29 -14.63 17.78
C HIS A 841 37.77 -13.23 18.20
N ARG A 842 37.62 -12.22 17.35
CA ARG A 842 37.96 -10.83 17.66
C ARG A 842 37.08 -10.26 18.77
N MET A 843 35.77 -10.53 18.74
CA MET A 843 34.83 -10.17 19.79
C MET A 843 35.18 -10.86 21.11
N ARG A 844 35.53 -12.16 21.08
CA ARG A 844 36.04 -12.86 22.27
C ARG A 844 37.31 -12.21 22.82
N ALA A 845 38.22 -11.79 21.95
CA ALA A 845 39.44 -11.10 22.36
C ALA A 845 39.12 -9.76 23.04
N LEU A 846 38.24 -8.93 22.46
CA LEU A 846 37.80 -7.64 23.01
C LEU A 846 37.11 -7.77 24.37
N ILE A 847 36.22 -8.76 24.53
CA ILE A 847 35.57 -9.06 25.82
C ILE A 847 36.63 -9.45 26.87
N THR A 848 37.63 -10.25 26.47
CA THR A 848 38.69 -10.69 27.38
C THR A 848 39.63 -9.54 27.79
N THR A 849 39.92 -8.60 26.87
CA THR A 849 40.76 -7.43 27.18
C THR A 849 40.05 -6.45 28.11
N SER A 850 38.74 -6.26 27.94
CA SER A 850 37.91 -5.47 28.85
C SER A 850 37.92 -6.03 30.29
N GLN A 851 37.85 -7.35 30.46
CA GLN A 851 37.88 -7.99 31.78
C GLN A 851 39.25 -7.90 32.48
N GLN A 852 40.35 -7.86 31.74
CA GLN A 852 41.70 -7.69 32.33
C GLN A 852 41.98 -6.24 32.76
N GLY A 853 41.29 -5.25 32.18
CA GLY A 853 41.43 -3.84 32.55
C GLY A 853 40.77 -3.45 33.89
N HIS A 854 39.90 -4.30 34.46
CA HIS A 854 39.20 -4.01 35.71
C HIS A 854 39.77 -4.70 36.96
N SER A 855 40.81 -5.54 36.81
CA SER A 855 41.44 -6.22 37.96
C SER A 855 42.68 -5.51 38.52
N THR A 856 43.07 -4.36 37.98
CA THR A 856 44.33 -3.67 38.36
C THR A 856 44.18 -2.36 39.14
N THR A 857 42.96 -1.94 39.51
CA THR A 857 42.73 -0.72 40.32
C THR A 857 42.15 -1.01 41.70
N GLY A 858 42.80 -1.90 42.46
CA GLY A 858 42.41 -2.25 43.84
C GLY A 858 43.60 -2.51 44.74
N GLY A 859 44.46 -1.52 44.95
CA GLY A 859 45.63 -1.64 45.83
C GLY A 859 46.15 -0.31 46.36
N ARG A 860 45.60 0.13 47.51
CA ARG A 860 46.10 1.08 48.54
C ARG A 860 44.87 1.71 49.21
N SER A 861 44.76 1.90 50.52
CA SER A 861 45.75 1.98 51.60
C SER A 861 45.08 1.70 52.95
N SER A 862 45.73 0.90 53.79
CA SER A 862 45.53 0.87 55.24
C SER A 862 46.51 1.86 55.89
N SER A 863 45.99 2.90 56.53
CA SER A 863 46.65 3.63 57.63
C SER A 863 45.61 4.46 58.39
N GLU A 864 45.63 4.30 59.71
CA GLU A 864 44.75 4.83 60.79
C GLU A 864 43.45 4.07 61.07
#